data_AF-A0A8B8U9A9-F1
#
_entry.id   AF-A0A8B8U9A9-F1
#
_cell.length_a   1.000
_cell.length_b   1.000
_cell.length_c   1.000
_cell.angle_alpha   90.00
_cell.angle_beta   90.00
_cell.angle_gamma   90.00
#
_symmetry.space_group_name_H-M   'P 1'
#
loop_
_entity.id
_entity.type
_entity.pdbx_description
1 polymer ?
#
loop_
_entity_poly.entity_id
_entity_poly.type
_entity_poly.pdbx_seq_one_letter_code
_entity_poly.pdbx_strand_id
1 'polypeptide(L)'
;MAPQRAVQLSLKKPTYAVCVVGVETYVDVYSDVPKGSVTFGISGSSGVEIFMVYDPARVTKPTGKTHWPLGAGVDVIVSVDTASKDLNDLKVKVSYFGQQEGGALGQSVLYLTGVDISLDVDMGRAGKVKKSQGDKKSWRWGPEGYGAVLLVNCDRDSLRSKGLDLTNTQLTSLDDLQDMSPMVLSCDGPDELFDNHKLILNVPFSDSKRVGVFCARGGNSLSDYKQVLGPQHLSYEVERQLGERKIGFYVEGFTFPDADFLGLVSLSVSLVDTKTLPEVPLFTDTVTFRVAPWIMTPNTQPPLELYVCSVVDLHGSNEKFLKDMSDLALKANCKLIICPRIENRNDRWIQDEMEFGYIEAPHKSFPVVFDSPRNRGLKDFPYKRILGPDFGYVTREIPFVGASGLDSFGNLDVSPPVTVDGKEYPLGRILIGSSFPKSGGRRMAKVVRDFLKAQQVQAPVELYSDWLSVGHVDEFLSFVPTSDQKGFRLLLASPSACLKLFQEKKEEGYGEAAQFDGLNHQVKRSINEMLADRRLRSNNLHAQKCIDWNREVLKRELGLTERDIVDIPQLFSLTGSYAKAFFPDMVNMVVLGKYLGIPKPFGPIINGRCCLEEKVRSLLEPLGLHCIFIDDYLSYHELLGEIHCGTNVRRKPFPFKWWHMVL
;
A
#
# COMPACT_ATOMS: atom_id res chain seq x y z
N MET A 1 29.63 3.47 8.42
CA MET A 1 30.79 3.04 7.64
C MET A 1 31.38 1.83 8.35
N ALA A 2 31.53 0.69 7.67
CA ALA A 2 32.36 -0.38 8.20
C ALA A 2 33.77 0.20 8.45
N PRO A 3 34.47 -0.19 9.53
CA PRO A 3 35.82 0.29 9.77
C PRO A 3 36.71 -0.14 8.61
N GLN A 4 37.16 0.81 7.77
CA GLN A 4 38.16 0.56 6.74
C GLN A 4 39.50 0.32 7.44
N ARG A 5 39.74 -0.94 7.82
CA ARG A 5 41.00 -1.36 8.42
C ARG A 5 41.98 -1.69 7.30
N ALA A 6 43.06 -0.93 7.20
CA ALA A 6 44.13 -1.22 6.25
C ALA A 6 44.81 -2.56 6.57
N VAL A 7 45.05 -3.37 5.54
CA VAL A 7 45.76 -4.65 5.62
C VAL A 7 47.23 -4.38 5.90
N GLN A 8 47.70 -4.86 7.06
CA GLN A 8 49.05 -4.63 7.55
C GLN A 8 50.05 -5.60 6.91
N LEU A 9 51.03 -5.07 6.18
CA LEU A 9 52.08 -5.88 5.57
C LEU A 9 53.15 -6.28 6.59
N SER A 10 53.85 -7.39 6.31
CA SER A 10 55.08 -7.75 7.03
C SER A 10 56.21 -8.14 6.08
N LEU A 11 57.43 -7.84 6.47
CA LEU A 11 58.66 -8.28 5.82
C LEU A 11 59.09 -9.69 6.24
N LYS A 12 58.64 -10.13 7.43
CA LYS A 12 59.07 -11.42 8.01
C LYS A 12 58.29 -12.60 7.48
N LYS A 13 56.99 -12.39 7.23
CA LYS A 13 56.07 -13.42 6.77
C LYS A 13 55.06 -12.83 5.79
N PRO A 14 54.54 -13.61 4.84
CA PRO A 14 53.45 -13.16 3.99
C PRO A 14 52.19 -12.85 4.81
N THR A 15 51.47 -11.82 4.37
CA THR A 15 50.14 -11.46 4.88
C THR A 15 49.07 -12.07 3.99
N TYR A 16 47.90 -12.36 4.55
CA TYR A 16 46.73 -12.91 3.84
C TYR A 16 45.52 -12.02 4.11
N ALA A 17 44.72 -11.74 3.09
CA ALA A 17 43.48 -10.98 3.23
C ALA A 17 42.39 -11.49 2.30
N VAL A 18 41.14 -11.27 2.71
CA VAL A 18 39.94 -11.55 1.91
C VAL A 18 39.45 -10.24 1.31
N CYS A 19 39.20 -10.24 0.00
CA CYS A 19 38.70 -9.08 -0.73
C CYS A 19 37.35 -9.42 -1.37
N VAL A 20 36.33 -8.61 -1.10
CA VAL A 20 35.07 -8.75 -1.82
C VAL A 20 35.22 -8.15 -3.21
N VAL A 21 34.73 -8.84 -4.24
CA VAL A 21 34.84 -8.40 -5.64
C VAL A 21 34.28 -7.00 -5.82
N GLY A 22 35.05 -6.10 -6.45
CA GLY A 22 34.68 -4.70 -6.66
C GLY A 22 34.71 -3.82 -5.41
N VAL A 23 35.17 -4.32 -4.25
CA VAL A 23 35.35 -3.55 -3.03
C VAL A 23 36.81 -3.15 -2.87
N GLU A 24 37.04 -1.87 -2.60
CA GLU A 24 38.36 -1.30 -2.36
C GLU A 24 38.93 -1.78 -1.01
N THR A 25 40.15 -2.31 -1.04
CA THR A 25 40.88 -2.75 0.15
C THR A 25 42.15 -1.92 0.32
N TYR A 26 42.27 -1.25 1.46
CA TYR A 26 43.47 -0.46 1.79
C TYR A 26 44.61 -1.37 2.21
N VAL A 27 45.82 -1.09 1.73
CA VAL A 27 47.04 -1.81 2.07
C VAL A 27 48.01 -0.85 2.75
N ASP A 28 48.41 -1.18 3.97
CA ASP A 28 49.41 -0.41 4.71
C ASP A 28 50.82 -0.82 4.29
N VAL A 29 51.46 0.07 3.52
CA VAL A 29 52.84 -0.08 3.05
C VAL A 29 53.87 0.61 3.95
N TYR A 30 53.45 1.12 5.11
CA TYR A 30 54.27 1.96 6.00
C TYR A 30 54.61 1.29 7.33
N SER A 31 53.84 0.29 7.76
CA SER A 31 53.97 -0.29 9.10
C SER A 31 55.16 -1.23 9.32
N ASP A 32 55.65 -1.92 8.29
CA ASP A 32 56.84 -2.80 8.38
C ASP A 32 57.77 -2.55 7.19
N VAL A 33 58.66 -1.56 7.34
CA VAL A 33 59.54 -1.05 6.27
C VAL A 33 61.02 -1.31 6.59
N PRO A 34 61.84 -1.80 5.64
CA PRO A 34 63.26 -2.05 5.89
C PRO A 34 63.99 -0.74 6.19
N LYS A 35 64.93 -0.77 7.15
CA LYS A 35 65.75 0.40 7.49
C LYS A 35 66.48 0.92 6.25
N GLY A 36 66.42 2.23 6.03
CA GLY A 36 67.07 2.90 4.89
C GLY A 36 66.25 2.95 3.60
N SER A 37 64.99 2.48 3.62
CA SER A 37 64.09 2.59 2.47
C SER A 37 63.56 4.03 2.30
N VAL A 38 63.58 4.52 1.07
CA VAL A 38 63.09 5.86 0.67
C VAL A 38 61.96 5.80 -0.36
N THR A 39 61.88 4.71 -1.14
CA THR A 39 60.81 4.50 -2.13
C THR A 39 60.29 3.06 -2.10
N PHE A 40 59.11 2.83 -2.67
CA PHE A 40 58.52 1.49 -2.82
C PHE A 40 57.92 1.29 -4.22
N GLY A 41 58.05 0.08 -4.72
CA GLY A 41 57.37 -0.40 -5.94
C GLY A 41 56.33 -1.44 -5.56
N ILE A 42 55.23 -1.48 -6.29
CA ILE A 42 54.17 -2.47 -6.10
C ILE A 42 53.80 -3.12 -7.42
N SER A 43 53.49 -4.41 -7.36
CA SER A 43 52.99 -5.19 -8.50
C SER A 43 51.97 -6.22 -8.03
N GLY A 44 50.91 -6.41 -8.80
CA GLY A 44 49.88 -7.43 -8.58
C GLY A 44 49.96 -8.57 -9.59
N SER A 45 49.40 -9.73 -9.26
CA SER A 45 49.08 -10.79 -10.21
C SER A 45 47.94 -10.36 -11.16
N SER A 46 47.71 -11.14 -12.22
CA SER A 46 46.51 -10.98 -13.06
C SER A 46 45.25 -11.06 -12.19
N GLY A 47 44.27 -10.16 -12.40
CA GLY A 47 43.03 -10.08 -11.62
C GLY A 47 43.07 -9.14 -10.41
N VAL A 48 44.24 -8.56 -10.09
CA VAL A 48 44.36 -7.52 -9.06
C VAL A 48 44.57 -6.16 -9.69
N GLU A 49 43.67 -5.23 -9.40
CA GLU A 49 43.82 -3.82 -9.75
C GLU A 49 44.45 -3.06 -8.58
N ILE A 50 45.40 -2.17 -8.89
CA ILE A 50 46.14 -1.39 -7.89
C ILE A 50 45.96 0.09 -8.19
N PHE A 51 45.42 0.80 -7.21
CA PHE A 51 45.20 2.23 -7.26
C PHE A 51 46.11 2.94 -6.26
N MET A 52 46.59 4.11 -6.66
CA MET A 52 47.41 4.98 -5.84
C MET A 52 46.61 6.25 -5.60
N VAL A 53 46.29 6.54 -4.34
CA VAL A 53 45.61 7.77 -3.93
C VAL A 53 46.65 8.68 -3.29
N TYR A 54 46.86 9.85 -3.86
CA TYR A 54 47.88 10.79 -3.42
C TYR A 54 47.47 12.22 -3.80
N ASP A 55 48.04 13.21 -3.11
CA ASP A 55 47.90 14.63 -3.45
C ASP A 55 48.93 15.02 -4.53
N PRO A 56 48.52 15.33 -5.78
CA PRO A 56 49.43 15.69 -6.86
C PRO A 56 50.21 16.98 -6.58
N ALA A 57 49.75 17.85 -5.67
CA ALA A 57 50.47 19.04 -5.26
C ALA A 57 51.66 18.74 -4.35
N ARG A 58 51.67 17.55 -3.72
CA ARG A 58 52.72 17.11 -2.77
C ARG A 58 53.58 15.98 -3.32
N VAL A 59 53.04 15.16 -4.22
CA VAL A 59 53.70 13.96 -4.75
C VAL A 59 53.62 13.94 -6.27
N THR A 60 54.79 13.89 -6.93
CA THR A 60 54.86 13.71 -8.38
C THR A 60 54.70 12.23 -8.73
N LYS A 61 53.78 11.91 -9.66
CA LYS A 61 53.57 10.55 -10.15
C LYS A 61 54.86 10.00 -10.77
N PRO A 62 55.36 8.82 -10.35
CA PRO A 62 56.54 8.21 -10.94
C PRO A 62 56.32 7.87 -12.43
N THR A 63 57.32 8.08 -13.29
CA THR A 63 57.31 7.75 -14.73
C THR A 63 58.41 6.75 -15.09
N GLY A 64 58.06 5.68 -15.82
CA GLY A 64 59.03 4.66 -16.24
C GLY A 64 59.38 3.68 -15.12
N LYS A 65 60.68 3.54 -14.78
CA LYS A 65 61.17 2.61 -13.73
C LYS A 65 61.22 3.22 -12.32
N THR A 66 60.78 4.46 -12.15
CA THR A 66 60.81 5.16 -10.85
C THR A 66 59.74 4.63 -9.90
N HIS A 67 60.06 4.56 -8.61
CA HIS A 67 59.21 4.05 -7.54
C HIS A 67 58.46 5.17 -6.79
N TRP A 68 57.42 4.82 -6.05
CA TRP A 68 56.64 5.77 -5.24
C TRP A 68 57.41 6.16 -3.96
N PRO A 69 57.39 7.42 -3.52
CA PRO A 69 58.07 7.84 -2.30
C PRO A 69 57.40 7.27 -1.04
N LEU A 70 58.21 6.81 -0.08
CA LEU A 70 57.76 6.44 1.26
C LEU A 70 57.52 7.71 2.11
N GLY A 71 56.44 7.74 2.91
CA GLY A 71 56.16 8.82 3.86
C GLY A 71 55.54 10.10 3.27
N ALA A 72 55.08 10.07 2.01
CA ALA A 72 54.54 11.25 1.32
C ALA A 72 52.99 11.32 1.28
N GLY A 73 52.29 10.46 2.04
CA GLY A 73 50.82 10.38 2.03
C GLY A 73 50.26 9.75 0.76
N VAL A 74 50.84 8.62 0.34
CA VAL A 74 50.41 7.83 -0.83
C VAL A 74 49.68 6.59 -0.32
N ASP A 75 48.36 6.59 -0.39
CA ASP A 75 47.56 5.43 -0.01
C ASP A 75 47.52 4.41 -1.16
N VAL A 76 47.67 3.14 -0.78
CA VAL A 76 47.60 2.02 -1.71
C VAL A 76 46.26 1.32 -1.52
N ILE A 77 45.50 1.25 -2.60
CA ILE A 77 44.21 0.55 -2.64
C ILE A 77 44.34 -0.58 -3.64
N VAL A 78 43.86 -1.76 -3.27
CA VAL A 78 43.75 -2.92 -4.17
C VAL A 78 42.28 -3.30 -4.33
N SER A 79 41.91 -3.73 -5.53
CA SER A 79 40.61 -4.32 -5.82
C SER A 79 40.78 -5.62 -6.61
N VAL A 80 39.82 -6.52 -6.46
CA VAL A 80 39.79 -7.81 -7.14
C VAL A 80 38.60 -7.84 -8.09
N ASP A 81 38.82 -8.29 -9.31
CA ASP A 81 37.83 -8.26 -10.40
C ASP A 81 36.88 -9.47 -10.40
N THR A 82 37.32 -10.61 -9.86
CA THR A 82 36.65 -11.90 -9.96
C THR A 82 36.81 -12.74 -8.69
N ALA A 83 35.89 -13.66 -8.46
CA ALA A 83 36.01 -14.60 -7.34
C ALA A 83 37.20 -15.55 -7.57
N SER A 84 38.00 -15.75 -6.53
CA SER A 84 39.14 -16.68 -6.56
C SER A 84 38.68 -18.12 -6.77
N LYS A 85 39.52 -18.92 -7.44
CA LYS A 85 39.26 -20.36 -7.62
C LYS A 85 39.80 -21.16 -6.44
N ASP A 86 40.97 -20.76 -5.95
CA ASP A 86 41.67 -21.40 -4.85
C ASP A 86 41.95 -20.35 -3.75
N LEU A 87 42.09 -20.82 -2.50
CA LEU A 87 42.53 -19.95 -1.41
C LEU A 87 43.89 -19.31 -1.75
N ASN A 88 43.97 -17.99 -1.56
CA ASN A 88 45.21 -17.21 -1.66
C ASN A 88 45.88 -17.25 -3.05
N ASP A 89 45.09 -17.38 -4.12
CA ASP A 89 45.56 -17.49 -5.51
C ASP A 89 46.04 -16.14 -6.12
N LEU A 90 45.61 -15.01 -5.55
CA LEU A 90 46.01 -13.67 -5.97
C LEU A 90 47.16 -13.16 -5.11
N LYS A 91 48.04 -12.34 -5.71
CA LYS A 91 49.27 -11.89 -5.07
C LYS A 91 49.57 -10.42 -5.33
N VAL A 92 49.86 -9.69 -4.28
CA VAL A 92 50.41 -8.34 -4.30
C VAL A 92 51.80 -8.36 -3.68
N LYS A 93 52.76 -7.77 -4.38
CA LYS A 93 54.15 -7.69 -3.94
C LYS A 93 54.57 -6.24 -3.81
N VAL A 94 55.01 -5.85 -2.61
CA VAL A 94 55.60 -4.55 -2.33
C VAL A 94 57.10 -4.73 -2.14
N SER A 95 57.90 -3.99 -2.90
CA SER A 95 59.36 -4.00 -2.82
C SER A 95 59.85 -2.63 -2.38
N TYR A 96 60.74 -2.59 -1.39
CA TYR A 96 61.26 -1.34 -0.81
C TYR A 96 62.68 -1.07 -1.27
N PHE A 97 63.01 0.20 -1.54
CA PHE A 97 64.27 0.59 -2.16
C PHE A 97 64.93 1.76 -1.42
N GLY A 98 66.26 1.73 -1.36
CA GLY A 98 67.10 2.76 -0.75
C GLY A 98 67.50 3.88 -1.72
N GLN A 99 68.42 4.74 -1.28
CA GLN A 99 68.89 5.92 -2.02
C GLN A 99 69.88 5.60 -3.15
N GLN A 100 70.57 4.45 -3.08
CA GLN A 100 71.45 3.95 -4.15
C GLN A 100 70.70 2.90 -4.99
N GLU A 101 70.89 2.91 -6.31
CA GLU A 101 70.24 2.00 -7.28
C GLU A 101 70.73 0.54 -7.18
N GLY A 102 70.55 -0.08 -6.01
CA GLY A 102 70.68 -1.51 -5.78
C GLY A 102 69.32 -2.23 -5.82
N GLY A 103 69.35 -3.56 -5.73
CA GLY A 103 68.15 -4.39 -5.60
C GLY A 103 67.30 -4.04 -4.36
N ALA A 104 66.08 -4.57 -4.30
CA ALA A 104 65.15 -4.27 -3.20
C ALA A 104 65.76 -4.62 -1.82
N LEU A 105 65.68 -3.67 -0.87
CA LEU A 105 66.15 -3.81 0.51
C LEU A 105 65.30 -4.79 1.32
N GLY A 106 64.05 -4.99 0.91
CA GLY A 106 63.13 -5.94 1.48
C GLY A 106 61.87 -6.04 0.63
N GLN A 107 61.12 -7.11 0.82
CA GLN A 107 59.89 -7.38 0.09
C GLN A 107 58.82 -7.86 1.07
N SER A 108 57.63 -7.29 0.92
CA SER A 108 56.42 -7.78 1.57
C SER A 108 55.53 -8.42 0.53
N VAL A 109 54.91 -9.53 0.90
CA VAL A 109 53.98 -10.27 0.05
C VAL A 109 52.63 -10.35 0.74
N LEU A 110 51.60 -9.95 0.02
CA LEU A 110 50.20 -10.08 0.40
C LEU A 110 49.54 -11.05 -0.57
N TYR A 111 48.98 -12.13 -0.03
CA TYR A 111 48.08 -13.00 -0.78
C TYR A 111 46.64 -12.59 -0.54
N LEU A 112 45.85 -12.59 -1.61
CA LEU A 112 44.44 -12.21 -1.58
C LEU A 112 43.58 -13.40 -1.98
N THR A 113 42.40 -13.50 -1.37
CA THR A 113 41.32 -14.37 -1.84
C THR A 113 40.12 -13.49 -2.19
N GLY A 114 39.74 -13.47 -3.47
CA GLY A 114 38.56 -12.79 -3.98
C GLY A 114 37.28 -13.56 -3.68
N VAL A 115 36.24 -12.89 -3.19
CA VAL A 115 34.92 -13.48 -2.93
C VAL A 115 33.82 -12.57 -3.45
N ASP A 116 32.83 -13.11 -4.17
CA ASP A 116 31.69 -12.35 -4.68
C ASP A 116 30.50 -12.53 -3.75
N ILE A 117 30.26 -11.52 -2.89
CA ILE A 117 29.12 -11.47 -1.98
C ILE A 117 28.18 -10.35 -2.44
N SER A 118 26.93 -10.68 -2.78
CA SER A 118 25.91 -9.71 -3.18
C SER A 118 24.53 -10.17 -2.73
N LEU A 119 23.81 -9.30 -2.02
CA LEU A 119 22.39 -9.50 -1.70
C LEU A 119 21.55 -8.74 -2.71
N ASP A 120 20.71 -9.43 -3.47
CA ASP A 120 20.01 -8.88 -4.62
C ASP A 120 18.49 -9.09 -4.51
N VAL A 121 17.74 -8.08 -4.98
CA VAL A 121 16.27 -8.02 -4.96
C VAL A 121 15.77 -7.45 -6.29
N ASP A 122 14.46 -7.49 -6.55
CA ASP A 122 13.85 -6.93 -7.78
C ASP A 122 13.82 -5.38 -7.75
N MET A 123 14.98 -4.77 -7.95
CA MET A 123 15.14 -3.30 -7.95
C MET A 123 14.41 -2.61 -9.11
N GLY A 124 14.28 -3.30 -10.25
CA GLY A 124 13.68 -2.78 -11.48
C GLY A 124 12.18 -3.04 -11.60
N ARG A 125 11.56 -3.68 -10.60
CA ARG A 125 10.12 -3.94 -10.52
C ARG A 125 9.60 -4.73 -11.74
N ALA A 126 10.38 -5.73 -12.17
CA ALA A 126 10.08 -6.57 -13.32
C ALA A 126 9.56 -7.97 -12.94
N GLY A 127 9.36 -8.23 -11.66
CA GLY A 127 8.94 -9.52 -11.10
C GLY A 127 10.07 -10.55 -11.01
N LYS A 128 11.33 -10.17 -11.28
CA LYS A 128 12.49 -11.08 -11.26
C LYS A 128 13.72 -10.40 -10.67
N VAL A 129 14.42 -11.11 -9.79
CA VAL A 129 15.69 -10.63 -9.21
C VAL A 129 16.79 -10.64 -10.27
N LYS A 130 17.53 -9.53 -10.34
CA LYS A 130 18.74 -9.40 -11.14
C LYS A 130 19.84 -8.81 -10.26
N LYS A 131 21.08 -9.24 -10.50
CA LYS A 131 22.25 -8.67 -9.82
C LYS A 131 22.34 -7.18 -10.15
N SER A 132 22.37 -6.34 -9.13
CA SER A 132 22.44 -4.87 -9.30
C SER A 132 23.73 -4.35 -8.68
N GLN A 133 24.44 -3.51 -9.44
CA GLN A 133 25.59 -2.75 -8.95
C GLN A 133 25.20 -1.33 -8.48
N GLY A 134 23.92 -0.96 -8.58
CA GLY A 134 23.41 0.34 -8.16
C GLY A 134 23.13 0.41 -6.65
N ASP A 135 22.60 1.54 -6.18
CA ASP A 135 22.19 1.70 -4.79
C ASP A 135 20.95 0.84 -4.47
N LYS A 136 21.17 -0.27 -3.78
CA LYS A 136 20.13 -1.21 -3.33
C LYS A 136 19.49 -0.83 -1.99
N LYS A 137 20.01 0.20 -1.32
CA LYS A 137 19.61 0.63 0.03
C LYS A 137 18.58 1.75 0.01
N SER A 138 18.33 2.34 -1.15
CA SER A 138 17.35 3.41 -1.32
C SER A 138 16.16 2.97 -2.14
N TRP A 139 15.08 3.73 -1.95
CA TRP A 139 13.83 3.53 -2.64
C TRP A 139 13.42 4.87 -3.27
N ARG A 140 12.97 4.86 -4.53
CA ARG A 140 12.61 6.06 -5.28
C ARG A 140 11.22 5.97 -5.93
N TRP A 141 10.39 7.01 -5.73
CA TRP A 141 9.05 7.16 -6.33
C TRP A 141 9.17 7.48 -7.82
N GLY A 142 8.11 7.19 -8.57
CA GLY A 142 7.98 7.58 -9.97
C GLY A 142 8.25 6.47 -11.00
N PRO A 143 8.02 6.75 -12.29
CA PRO A 143 8.23 5.80 -13.39
C PRO A 143 9.71 5.43 -13.56
N GLU A 144 10.61 6.37 -13.33
CA GLU A 144 12.08 6.15 -13.28
C GLU A 144 12.55 5.73 -11.87
N GLY A 145 11.60 5.41 -11.00
CA GLY A 145 11.85 4.97 -9.64
C GLY A 145 12.35 3.52 -9.59
N TYR A 146 13.07 3.21 -8.53
CA TYR A 146 13.65 1.88 -8.29
C TYR A 146 13.46 1.48 -6.82
N GLY A 147 13.79 0.23 -6.52
CA GLY A 147 13.66 -0.36 -5.19
C GLY A 147 12.59 -1.44 -5.16
N ALA A 148 12.88 -2.48 -4.39
CA ALA A 148 12.02 -3.65 -4.28
C ALA A 148 10.71 -3.33 -3.56
N VAL A 149 9.66 -4.06 -3.92
CA VAL A 149 8.33 -3.98 -3.32
C VAL A 149 8.07 -5.26 -2.55
N LEU A 150 7.45 -5.15 -1.38
CA LEU A 150 7.08 -6.26 -0.50
C LEU A 150 5.57 -6.24 -0.24
N LEU A 151 4.89 -7.36 -0.38
CA LEU A 151 3.49 -7.49 0.01
C LEU A 151 3.36 -7.78 1.51
N VAL A 152 2.28 -7.31 2.12
CA VAL A 152 1.86 -7.81 3.43
C VAL A 152 1.12 -9.12 3.21
N ASN A 153 1.62 -10.21 3.77
CA ASN A 153 1.11 -11.56 3.55
C ASN A 153 -0.13 -11.87 4.41
N CYS A 154 -1.20 -11.13 4.10
CA CYS A 154 -2.38 -10.99 4.96
C CYS A 154 -3.58 -11.80 4.48
N ASP A 155 -3.41 -12.76 3.59
CA ASP A 155 -4.44 -13.67 3.14
C ASP A 155 -4.28 -15.05 3.81
N ARG A 156 -4.87 -16.09 3.21
CA ARG A 156 -4.84 -17.45 3.76
C ARG A 156 -4.92 -18.48 2.65
N ASP A 157 -3.76 -18.87 2.13
CA ASP A 157 -3.65 -19.88 1.07
C ASP A 157 -3.95 -21.29 1.56
N SER A 158 -3.55 -21.61 2.79
CA SER A 158 -3.83 -22.93 3.36
C SER A 158 -5.25 -23.03 3.89
N LEU A 159 -6.07 -23.86 3.25
CA LEU A 159 -7.42 -24.22 3.73
C LEU A 159 -7.42 -24.91 5.11
N ARG A 160 -6.25 -25.38 5.58
CA ARG A 160 -6.10 -26.02 6.90
C ARG A 160 -5.79 -25.01 8.01
N SER A 161 -5.28 -23.83 7.65
CA SER A 161 -5.02 -22.75 8.60
C SER A 161 -6.31 -22.10 9.07
N LYS A 162 -6.33 -21.61 10.31
CA LYS A 162 -7.45 -20.81 10.85
C LYS A 162 -7.18 -19.30 10.79
N GLY A 163 -5.94 -18.88 10.55
CA GLY A 163 -5.52 -17.49 10.57
C GLY A 163 -4.75 -17.09 9.33
N LEU A 164 -4.28 -15.84 9.34
CA LEU A 164 -3.48 -15.24 8.27
C LEU A 164 -2.12 -15.93 8.17
N ASP A 165 -1.56 -16.01 6.96
CA ASP A 165 -0.25 -16.64 6.76
C ASP A 165 0.87 -15.91 7.51
N LEU A 166 0.83 -14.56 7.57
CA LEU A 166 1.76 -13.74 8.38
C LEU A 166 1.83 -14.07 9.89
N THR A 167 0.88 -14.84 10.43
CA THR A 167 0.89 -15.23 11.86
C THR A 167 1.68 -16.51 12.12
N ASN A 168 2.02 -17.25 11.07
CA ASN A 168 2.72 -18.51 11.16
C ASN A 168 4.24 -18.31 11.08
N THR A 169 5.00 -19.01 11.91
CA THR A 169 6.47 -19.04 11.80
C THR A 169 6.97 -20.16 10.87
N GLN A 170 6.05 -20.96 10.34
CA GLN A 170 6.31 -22.05 9.41
C GLN A 170 5.41 -21.92 8.20
N LEU A 171 5.97 -22.21 7.03
CA LEU A 171 5.25 -22.21 5.76
C LEU A 171 4.15 -23.27 5.78
N THR A 172 2.91 -22.89 5.50
CA THR A 172 1.76 -23.82 5.56
C THR A 172 1.26 -24.30 4.20
N SER A 173 1.61 -23.59 3.13
CA SER A 173 1.36 -23.93 1.73
C SER A 173 2.56 -23.52 0.87
N LEU A 174 2.81 -24.22 -0.25
CA LEU A 174 3.79 -23.74 -1.23
C LEU A 174 3.24 -22.59 -2.08
N ASP A 175 1.92 -22.42 -2.13
CA ASP A 175 1.26 -21.33 -2.86
C ASP A 175 1.58 -19.97 -2.22
N ASP A 176 1.75 -19.94 -0.89
CA ASP A 176 2.14 -18.79 -0.07
C ASP A 176 3.47 -18.14 -0.54
N LEU A 177 4.38 -18.93 -1.15
CA LEU A 177 5.60 -18.40 -1.74
C LEU A 177 5.36 -17.46 -2.93
N GLN A 178 4.17 -17.46 -3.54
CA GLN A 178 3.81 -16.56 -4.65
C GLN A 178 3.51 -15.14 -4.18
N ASP A 179 3.17 -14.96 -2.91
CA ASP A 179 2.93 -13.66 -2.28
C ASP A 179 4.21 -13.04 -1.71
N MET A 180 5.26 -13.86 -1.59
CA MET A 180 6.55 -13.45 -1.08
C MET A 180 7.45 -12.87 -2.17
N SER A 181 8.21 -11.85 -1.78
CA SER A 181 9.18 -11.21 -2.66
C SER A 181 10.49 -12.00 -2.70
N PRO A 182 11.03 -12.32 -3.88
CA PRO A 182 12.28 -13.05 -3.99
C PRO A 182 13.48 -12.18 -3.61
N MET A 183 14.42 -12.77 -2.88
CA MET A 183 15.74 -12.20 -2.55
C MET A 183 16.80 -13.27 -2.80
N VAL A 184 17.93 -12.90 -3.40
CA VAL A 184 18.99 -13.84 -3.77
C VAL A 184 20.31 -13.40 -3.17
N LEU A 185 20.97 -14.30 -2.44
CA LEU A 185 22.35 -14.12 -2.02
C LEU A 185 23.27 -14.80 -3.02
N SER A 186 24.15 -14.04 -3.66
CA SER A 186 25.32 -14.57 -4.39
C SER A 186 26.50 -14.66 -3.43
N CYS A 187 27.19 -15.81 -3.43
CA CYS A 187 28.31 -16.12 -2.55
C CYS A 187 29.36 -17.00 -3.26
N ASP A 188 29.99 -16.48 -4.31
CA ASP A 188 31.00 -17.21 -5.10
C ASP A 188 32.43 -17.02 -4.54
N GLY A 189 33.19 -18.11 -4.46
CA GLY A 189 34.54 -18.15 -3.89
C GLY A 189 34.93 -19.56 -3.42
N PRO A 190 36.19 -19.76 -2.98
CA PRO A 190 36.68 -21.07 -2.52
C PRO A 190 35.90 -21.56 -1.30
N ASP A 191 35.54 -22.84 -1.26
CA ASP A 191 34.74 -23.40 -0.16
C ASP A 191 35.48 -23.32 1.18
N GLU A 192 36.79 -23.53 1.19
CA GLU A 192 37.62 -23.49 2.40
C GLU A 192 37.69 -22.09 3.04
N LEU A 193 37.36 -21.03 2.29
CA LEU A 193 37.24 -19.67 2.83
C LEU A 193 36.12 -19.61 3.87
N PHE A 194 34.99 -20.25 3.57
CA PHE A 194 33.76 -20.17 4.35
C PHE A 194 33.79 -21.03 5.63
N ASP A 195 34.85 -21.82 5.83
CA ASP A 195 35.09 -22.51 7.10
C ASP A 195 35.39 -21.50 8.23
N ASN A 196 36.11 -20.42 7.88
CA ASN A 196 36.58 -19.40 8.83
C ASN A 196 35.95 -18.01 8.62
N HIS A 197 35.25 -17.81 7.50
CA HIS A 197 34.50 -16.58 7.24
C HIS A 197 33.03 -16.93 7.05
N LYS A 198 32.18 -16.47 7.95
CA LYS A 198 30.75 -16.80 7.93
C LYS A 198 29.94 -15.69 7.30
N LEU A 199 28.90 -16.07 6.58
CA LEU A 199 27.90 -15.17 6.03
C LEU A 199 26.77 -15.08 7.04
N ILE A 200 26.52 -13.88 7.57
CA ILE A 200 25.46 -13.61 8.54
C ILE A 200 24.42 -12.71 7.88
N LEU A 201 23.22 -13.24 7.66
CA LEU A 201 22.07 -12.46 7.23
C LEU A 201 21.41 -11.84 8.47
N ASN A 202 21.01 -10.57 8.42
CA ASN A 202 20.51 -9.81 9.56
C ASN A 202 19.34 -8.91 9.20
N VAL A 203 18.46 -8.70 10.18
CA VAL A 203 17.38 -7.70 10.16
C VAL A 203 17.50 -6.78 11.38
N PRO A 204 17.35 -5.45 11.24
CA PRO A 204 17.30 -4.54 12.39
C PRO A 204 16.15 -4.92 13.35
N PHE A 205 16.36 -4.72 14.66
CA PHE A 205 15.32 -4.97 15.66
C PHE A 205 14.02 -4.17 15.42
N SER A 206 14.12 -2.97 14.84
CA SER A 206 12.96 -2.14 14.46
C SER A 206 12.09 -2.78 13.37
N ASP A 207 12.72 -3.59 12.51
CA ASP A 207 12.12 -4.13 11.30
C ASP A 207 11.74 -5.61 11.49
N SER A 208 12.30 -6.29 12.49
CA SER A 208 12.08 -7.72 12.72
C SER A 208 10.61 -8.09 12.98
N LYS A 209 9.80 -7.16 13.51
CA LYS A 209 8.36 -7.33 13.70
C LYS A 209 7.53 -7.04 12.44
N ARG A 210 8.18 -6.63 11.35
CA ARG A 210 7.56 -6.14 10.11
C ARG A 210 7.84 -7.03 8.90
N VAL A 211 8.83 -7.93 9.00
CA VAL A 211 9.28 -8.78 7.91
C VAL A 211 9.63 -10.19 8.38
N GLY A 212 9.26 -11.19 7.58
CA GLY A 212 9.68 -12.57 7.70
C GLY A 212 10.54 -12.96 6.49
N VAL A 213 11.57 -13.79 6.70
CA VAL A 213 12.40 -14.32 5.62
C VAL A 213 12.48 -15.83 5.72
N PHE A 214 12.13 -16.53 4.65
CA PHE A 214 12.22 -17.98 4.54
C PHE A 214 13.34 -18.41 3.62
N CYS A 215 13.98 -19.51 3.96
CA CYS A 215 14.96 -20.19 3.13
C CYS A 215 14.67 -21.68 3.13
N ALA A 216 14.76 -22.32 1.96
CA ALA A 216 14.72 -23.77 1.86
C ALA A 216 16.13 -24.35 2.04
N ARG A 217 16.29 -25.33 2.95
CA ARG A 217 17.52 -26.12 3.09
C ARG A 217 17.17 -27.60 3.02
N GLY A 218 17.82 -28.35 2.12
CA GLY A 218 17.61 -29.79 1.97
C GLY A 218 16.66 -30.21 0.83
N GLY A 219 16.12 -29.26 0.05
CA GLY A 219 15.25 -29.54 -1.09
C GLY A 219 14.27 -28.40 -1.36
N ASN A 220 13.19 -28.72 -2.09
CA ASN A 220 12.11 -27.79 -2.42
C ASN A 220 10.75 -28.25 -1.84
N SER A 221 10.76 -29.16 -0.87
CA SER A 221 9.54 -29.63 -0.21
C SER A 221 9.09 -28.61 0.84
N LEU A 222 7.81 -28.60 1.19
CA LEU A 222 7.25 -27.68 2.21
C LEU A 222 8.04 -27.70 3.53
N SER A 223 8.46 -28.89 3.97
CA SER A 223 9.24 -29.08 5.21
C SER A 223 10.65 -28.49 5.18
N ASP A 224 11.17 -28.20 3.99
CA ASP A 224 12.54 -27.72 3.81
C ASP A 224 12.63 -26.20 4.06
N TYR A 225 11.50 -25.49 3.99
CA TYR A 225 11.40 -24.05 4.23
C TYR A 225 11.34 -23.74 5.72
N LYS A 226 12.27 -22.91 6.18
CA LYS A 226 12.33 -22.40 7.55
C LYS A 226 12.38 -20.89 7.56
N GLN A 227 11.71 -20.28 8.52
CA GLN A 227 11.87 -18.86 8.80
C GLN A 227 13.26 -18.63 9.40
N VAL A 228 14.13 -17.98 8.63
CA VAL A 228 15.52 -17.67 9.01
C VAL A 228 15.66 -16.29 9.64
N LEU A 229 14.80 -15.33 9.29
CA LEU A 229 14.70 -14.03 9.95
C LEU A 229 13.24 -13.68 10.26
N GLY A 230 13.04 -12.95 11.35
CA GLY A 230 11.71 -12.53 11.79
C GLY A 230 11.73 -12.01 13.24
N PRO A 231 10.57 -11.96 13.92
CA PRO A 231 10.45 -11.32 15.24
C PRO A 231 11.30 -12.01 16.31
N GLN A 232 11.54 -13.31 16.15
CA GLN A 232 12.32 -14.14 17.06
C GLN A 232 13.76 -14.37 16.59
N HIS A 233 14.07 -14.06 15.33
CA HIS A 233 15.36 -14.34 14.68
C HIS A 233 15.89 -13.06 14.01
N LEU A 234 16.77 -12.33 14.71
CA LEU A 234 17.38 -11.11 14.18
C LEU A 234 18.55 -11.38 13.22
N SER A 235 19.14 -12.56 13.33
CA SER A 235 20.30 -12.99 12.55
C SER A 235 20.19 -14.46 12.17
N TYR A 236 20.82 -14.81 11.05
CA TYR A 236 20.94 -16.16 10.54
C TYR A 236 22.36 -16.39 10.00
N GLU A 237 23.08 -17.35 10.58
CA GLU A 237 24.30 -17.86 9.97
C GLU A 237 23.91 -18.71 8.76
N VAL A 238 24.30 -18.25 7.58
CA VAL A 238 23.91 -18.87 6.32
C VAL A 238 24.57 -20.24 6.20
N GLU A 239 23.76 -21.28 6.26
CA GLU A 239 24.19 -22.64 5.96
C GLU A 239 24.45 -22.72 4.45
N ARG A 240 25.71 -22.74 4.01
CA ARG A 240 26.09 -22.86 2.59
C ARG A 240 26.60 -24.28 2.30
N GLN A 241 26.07 -24.96 1.28
CA GLN A 241 26.61 -26.26 0.84
C GLN A 241 27.90 -26.08 0.01
N LEU A 242 28.71 -27.13 -0.08
CA LEU A 242 29.90 -27.16 -0.94
C LEU A 242 29.52 -26.85 -2.40
N GLY A 243 30.23 -25.90 -3.01
CA GLY A 243 29.97 -25.42 -4.36
C GLY A 243 28.67 -24.60 -4.55
N GLU A 244 27.88 -24.33 -3.51
CA GLU A 244 26.67 -23.51 -3.59
C GLU A 244 27.03 -22.02 -3.74
N ARG A 245 26.71 -21.43 -4.89
CA ARG A 245 27.07 -20.04 -5.21
C ARG A 245 25.92 -19.05 -5.10
N LYS A 246 24.68 -19.56 -5.03
CA LYS A 246 23.47 -18.76 -4.97
C LYS A 246 22.47 -19.41 -4.04
N ILE A 247 21.87 -18.61 -3.16
CA ILE A 247 20.86 -19.05 -2.20
C ILE A 247 19.64 -18.16 -2.37
N GLY A 248 18.48 -18.78 -2.56
CA GLY A 248 17.19 -18.09 -2.70
C GLY A 248 16.50 -17.94 -1.36
N PHE A 249 15.93 -16.76 -1.13
CA PHE A 249 15.13 -16.40 0.02
C PHE A 249 13.79 -15.85 -0.44
N TYR A 250 12.77 -16.04 0.38
CA TYR A 250 11.42 -15.52 0.17
C TYR A 250 11.08 -14.59 1.33
N VAL A 251 10.66 -13.37 1.02
CA VAL A 251 10.44 -12.30 1.99
C VAL A 251 8.96 -11.95 2.03
N GLU A 252 8.38 -11.92 3.23
CA GLU A 252 6.99 -11.52 3.47
C GLU A 252 6.91 -10.30 4.41
N GLY A 253 5.92 -9.45 4.20
CA GLY A 253 5.61 -8.33 5.11
C GLY A 253 4.55 -8.72 6.14
N PHE A 254 4.71 -8.24 7.38
CA PHE A 254 3.75 -8.48 8.47
C PHE A 254 2.83 -7.30 8.77
N THR A 255 3.30 -6.09 8.47
CA THR A 255 2.61 -4.85 8.85
C THR A 255 2.53 -3.89 7.68
N PHE A 256 1.33 -3.42 7.39
CA PHE A 256 1.13 -2.28 6.50
C PHE A 256 1.80 -1.00 7.02
N PRO A 257 2.13 -0.03 6.15
CA PRO A 257 2.49 1.32 6.58
C PRO A 257 1.47 1.87 7.57
N ASP A 258 1.95 2.54 8.62
CA ASP A 258 1.12 3.11 9.69
C ASP A 258 1.82 4.33 10.32
N ALA A 259 1.21 4.96 11.33
CA ALA A 259 1.77 6.13 12.02
C ALA A 259 3.18 5.89 12.59
N ASP A 260 3.49 4.67 13.01
CA ASP A 260 4.79 4.26 13.55
C ASP A 260 5.70 3.64 12.47
N PHE A 261 5.26 3.56 11.22
CA PHE A 261 5.94 2.83 10.16
C PHE A 261 5.79 3.43 8.76
N LEU A 262 6.89 3.96 8.23
CA LEU A 262 6.93 4.58 6.90
C LEU A 262 6.90 3.58 5.72
N GLY A 263 6.82 2.28 6.00
CA GLY A 263 6.75 1.24 4.97
C GLY A 263 8.10 0.82 4.40
N LEU A 264 9.23 1.12 5.03
CA LEU A 264 10.56 0.69 4.55
C LEU A 264 11.18 -0.31 5.52
N VAL A 265 11.66 -1.45 5.01
CA VAL A 265 12.42 -2.45 5.79
C VAL A 265 13.75 -2.74 5.12
N SER A 266 14.79 -2.99 5.91
CA SER A 266 16.13 -3.29 5.40
C SER A 266 16.63 -4.67 5.85
N LEU A 267 17.25 -5.39 4.93
CA LEU A 267 17.89 -6.68 5.17
C LEU A 267 19.36 -6.58 4.75
N SER A 268 20.26 -7.17 5.53
CA SER A 268 21.70 -7.10 5.25
C SER A 268 22.35 -8.47 5.32
N VAL A 269 23.37 -8.68 4.50
CA VAL A 269 24.31 -9.81 4.64
C VAL A 269 25.68 -9.25 4.99
N SER A 270 26.34 -9.85 5.98
CA SER A 270 27.69 -9.52 6.38
C SER A 270 28.62 -10.73 6.23
N LEU A 271 29.82 -10.51 5.71
CA LEU A 271 30.91 -11.48 5.78
C LEU A 271 31.72 -11.20 7.05
N VAL A 272 31.80 -12.17 7.95
CA VAL A 272 32.40 -12.02 9.28
C VAL A 272 33.59 -12.97 9.42
N ASP A 273 34.72 -12.47 9.92
CA ASP A 273 35.88 -13.28 10.27
C ASP A 273 35.73 -13.84 11.69
N THR A 274 35.50 -15.15 11.82
CA THR A 274 35.28 -15.82 13.10
C THR A 274 36.56 -16.06 13.90
N LYS A 275 37.74 -15.78 13.33
CA LYS A 275 39.02 -15.85 14.06
C LYS A 275 39.28 -14.62 14.91
N THR A 276 38.55 -13.53 14.69
CA THR A 276 38.73 -12.27 15.41
C THR A 276 37.76 -12.14 16.59
N LEU A 277 38.25 -11.67 17.74
CA LEU A 277 37.42 -11.36 18.92
C LEU A 277 37.62 -9.88 19.32
N PRO A 278 36.56 -9.05 19.32
CA PRO A 278 35.19 -9.35 18.86
C PRO A 278 35.14 -9.63 17.36
N GLU A 279 34.14 -10.39 16.91
CA GLU A 279 33.90 -10.66 15.49
C GLU A 279 33.74 -9.35 14.71
N VAL A 280 34.56 -9.18 13.67
CA VAL A 280 34.54 -7.97 12.84
C VAL A 280 33.92 -8.28 11.47
N PRO A 281 32.87 -7.55 11.04
CA PRO A 281 32.37 -7.66 9.68
C PRO A 281 33.38 -7.07 8.69
N LEU A 282 33.85 -7.90 7.76
CA LEU A 282 34.74 -7.52 6.67
C LEU A 282 33.99 -6.77 5.56
N PHE A 283 32.73 -7.14 5.33
CA PHE A 283 31.88 -6.57 4.30
C PHE A 283 30.42 -6.66 4.72
N THR A 284 29.61 -5.69 4.28
CA THR A 284 28.16 -5.72 4.45
C THR A 284 27.47 -5.16 3.22
N ASP A 285 26.55 -5.94 2.67
CA ASP A 285 25.62 -5.50 1.63
C ASP A 285 24.21 -5.42 2.19
N THR A 286 23.42 -4.44 1.74
CA THR A 286 22.09 -4.15 2.30
C THR A 286 21.11 -3.90 1.16
N VAL A 287 19.91 -4.43 1.30
CA VAL A 287 18.78 -4.19 0.40
C VAL A 287 17.62 -3.60 1.19
N THR A 288 16.81 -2.77 0.53
CA THR A 288 15.62 -2.15 1.13
C THR A 288 14.37 -2.51 0.33
N PHE A 289 13.31 -2.87 1.04
CA PHE A 289 11.98 -3.08 0.48
C PHE A 289 11.04 -1.96 0.91
N ARG A 290 10.12 -1.58 0.02
CA ARG A 290 8.92 -0.84 0.40
C ARG A 290 7.72 -1.78 0.50
N VAL A 291 7.08 -1.79 1.65
CA VAL A 291 5.81 -2.48 1.85
C VAL A 291 4.71 -1.80 1.01
N ALA A 292 3.97 -2.60 0.24
CA ALA A 292 2.88 -2.11 -0.59
C ALA A 292 1.77 -1.50 0.28
N PRO A 293 1.23 -0.33 -0.09
CA PRO A 293 0.12 0.29 0.61
C PRO A 293 -1.19 -0.45 0.33
N TRP A 294 -2.16 -0.30 1.23
CA TRP A 294 -3.55 -0.65 0.95
C TRP A 294 -4.22 0.45 0.11
N ILE A 295 -4.92 0.06 -0.96
CA ILE A 295 -5.48 0.99 -1.96
C ILE A 295 -6.97 0.72 -2.16
N MET A 296 -7.81 1.75 -2.03
CA MET A 296 -9.26 1.70 -2.26
C MET A 296 -9.62 1.82 -3.75
N THR A 297 -10.82 1.37 -4.12
CA THR A 297 -11.36 1.51 -5.49
C THR A 297 -12.60 2.40 -5.53
N PRO A 298 -12.62 3.50 -6.33
CA PRO A 298 -13.77 4.39 -6.44
C PRO A 298 -14.92 3.74 -7.19
N ASN A 299 -16.12 4.31 -7.04
CA ASN A 299 -17.35 3.89 -7.75
C ASN A 299 -17.22 3.88 -9.28
N THR A 300 -16.25 4.60 -9.84
CA THR A 300 -15.93 4.61 -11.27
C THR A 300 -15.14 3.39 -11.75
N GLN A 301 -14.57 2.58 -10.86
CA GLN A 301 -13.90 1.33 -11.24
C GLN A 301 -14.92 0.26 -11.63
N PRO A 302 -14.60 -0.60 -12.63
CA PRO A 302 -15.49 -1.69 -13.06
C PRO A 302 -15.86 -2.61 -11.90
N PRO A 303 -17.16 -2.90 -11.68
CA PRO A 303 -17.62 -3.80 -10.63
C PRO A 303 -17.24 -5.26 -10.95
N LEU A 304 -16.93 -6.04 -9.92
CA LEU A 304 -16.64 -7.48 -10.03
C LEU A 304 -17.65 -8.30 -9.22
N GLU A 305 -17.83 -7.94 -7.94
CA GLU A 305 -18.74 -8.62 -7.02
C GLU A 305 -19.57 -7.59 -6.25
N LEU A 306 -20.88 -7.83 -6.16
CA LEU A 306 -21.84 -7.07 -5.36
C LEU A 306 -22.23 -7.93 -4.15
N TYR A 307 -22.06 -7.38 -2.94
CA TYR A 307 -22.40 -8.02 -1.68
C TYR A 307 -23.66 -7.40 -1.10
N VAL A 308 -24.57 -8.23 -0.59
CA VAL A 308 -25.82 -7.80 0.05
C VAL A 308 -26.23 -8.80 1.14
N CYS A 309 -26.89 -8.34 2.20
CA CYS A 309 -27.39 -9.21 3.27
C CYS A 309 -28.85 -9.61 3.04
N SER A 310 -29.16 -10.90 3.25
CA SER A 310 -30.53 -11.36 3.44
C SER A 310 -30.94 -11.16 4.90
N VAL A 311 -32.02 -10.40 5.13
CA VAL A 311 -32.51 -10.02 6.46
C VAL A 311 -34.02 -10.13 6.56
N VAL A 312 -34.51 -10.32 7.78
CA VAL A 312 -35.94 -10.35 8.10
C VAL A 312 -36.16 -9.59 9.40
N ASP A 313 -37.02 -8.59 9.38
CA ASP A 313 -37.36 -7.80 10.58
C ASP A 313 -38.88 -7.64 10.75
N LEU A 314 -39.30 -6.67 11.55
CA LEU A 314 -40.71 -6.40 11.85
C LEU A 314 -41.51 -5.98 10.62
N HIS A 315 -40.86 -5.49 9.56
CA HIS A 315 -41.49 -5.12 8.29
C HIS A 315 -41.50 -6.27 7.28
N GLY A 316 -40.90 -7.41 7.60
CA GLY A 316 -40.87 -8.61 6.76
C GLY A 316 -39.49 -8.95 6.20
N SER A 317 -39.48 -9.76 5.14
CA SER A 317 -38.27 -10.21 4.43
C SER A 317 -37.87 -9.20 3.34
N ASN A 318 -36.57 -8.95 3.16
CA ASN A 318 -36.06 -8.12 2.07
C ASN A 318 -35.94 -8.87 0.71
N GLU A 319 -36.60 -10.03 0.55
CA GLU A 319 -36.54 -10.86 -0.67
C GLU A 319 -36.84 -10.10 -1.97
N LYS A 320 -37.80 -9.17 -1.97
CA LYS A 320 -38.08 -8.34 -3.14
C LYS A 320 -36.88 -7.48 -3.52
N PHE A 321 -36.26 -6.83 -2.53
CA PHE A 321 -35.06 -6.02 -2.72
C PHE A 321 -33.90 -6.88 -3.27
N LEU A 322 -33.70 -8.09 -2.72
CA LEU A 322 -32.67 -9.02 -3.21
C LEU A 322 -32.91 -9.44 -4.67
N LYS A 323 -34.16 -9.61 -5.09
CA LYS A 323 -34.49 -9.88 -6.49
C LYS A 323 -34.13 -8.69 -7.39
N ASP A 324 -34.49 -7.47 -6.98
CA ASP A 324 -34.17 -6.26 -7.73
C ASP A 324 -32.63 -6.05 -7.81
N MET A 325 -31.88 -6.36 -6.75
CA MET A 325 -30.40 -6.40 -6.75
C MET A 325 -29.82 -7.46 -7.69
N SER A 326 -30.43 -8.65 -7.74
CA SER A 326 -30.05 -9.72 -8.66
C SER A 326 -30.22 -9.31 -10.12
N ASP A 327 -31.36 -8.68 -10.46
CA ASP A 327 -31.62 -8.17 -11.81
C ASP A 327 -30.64 -7.05 -12.20
N LEU A 328 -30.29 -6.16 -11.26
CA LEU A 328 -29.28 -5.12 -11.46
C LEU A 328 -27.88 -5.70 -11.69
N ALA A 329 -27.44 -6.64 -10.84
CA ALA A 329 -26.14 -7.29 -10.92
C ALA A 329 -25.99 -8.05 -12.25
N LEU A 330 -27.04 -8.76 -12.68
CA LEU A 330 -27.08 -9.46 -13.96
C LEU A 330 -26.89 -8.51 -15.15
N LYS A 331 -27.58 -7.35 -15.15
CA LYS A 331 -27.42 -6.33 -16.21
C LYS A 331 -26.00 -5.79 -16.29
N ALA A 332 -25.34 -5.65 -15.15
CA ALA A 332 -23.96 -5.17 -15.05
C ALA A 332 -22.90 -6.26 -15.26
N ASN A 333 -23.29 -7.52 -15.46
CA ASN A 333 -22.38 -8.68 -15.47
C ASN A 333 -21.49 -8.74 -14.21
N CYS A 334 -22.08 -8.41 -13.06
CA CYS A 334 -21.45 -8.41 -11.74
C CYS A 334 -21.93 -9.63 -10.96
N LYS A 335 -21.02 -10.33 -10.27
CA LYS A 335 -21.38 -11.51 -9.47
C LYS A 335 -22.05 -11.07 -8.17
N LEU A 336 -23.25 -11.58 -7.89
CA LEU A 336 -23.97 -11.29 -6.65
C LEU A 336 -23.57 -12.29 -5.55
N ILE A 337 -23.21 -11.77 -4.38
CA ILE A 337 -22.95 -12.52 -3.15
C ILE A 337 -23.98 -12.13 -2.10
N ILE A 338 -24.80 -13.08 -1.65
CA ILE A 338 -25.79 -12.85 -0.60
C ILE A 338 -25.28 -13.42 0.72
N CYS A 339 -25.05 -12.57 1.71
CA CYS A 339 -24.73 -12.98 3.08
C CYS A 339 -26.00 -13.46 3.78
N PRO A 340 -26.07 -14.74 4.21
CA PRO A 340 -27.28 -15.29 4.82
C PRO A 340 -27.48 -14.77 6.25
N ARG A 341 -28.73 -14.76 6.72
CA ARG A 341 -29.12 -14.22 8.02
C ARG A 341 -28.34 -14.79 9.22
N ILE A 342 -27.97 -16.07 9.15
CA ILE A 342 -27.21 -16.76 10.20
C ILE A 342 -25.83 -16.14 10.43
N GLU A 343 -25.24 -15.55 9.38
CA GLU A 343 -23.92 -14.93 9.43
C GLU A 343 -24.02 -13.45 9.77
N ASN A 344 -24.94 -12.73 9.12
CA ASN A 344 -25.10 -11.30 9.34
C ASN A 344 -25.83 -10.94 10.64
N ARG A 345 -26.52 -11.89 11.30
CA ARG A 345 -27.28 -11.66 12.55
C ARG A 345 -28.30 -10.52 12.42
N ASN A 346 -28.92 -10.42 11.26
CA ASN A 346 -29.86 -9.37 10.86
C ASN A 346 -29.25 -7.96 10.72
N ASP A 347 -27.93 -7.87 10.64
CA ASP A 347 -27.22 -6.65 10.31
C ASP A 347 -27.17 -6.49 8.78
N ARG A 348 -27.94 -5.52 8.29
CA ARG A 348 -28.12 -5.27 6.85
C ARG A 348 -27.05 -4.37 6.24
N TRP A 349 -26.22 -3.73 7.07
CA TRP A 349 -25.33 -2.65 6.68
C TRP A 349 -23.95 -3.18 6.32
N ILE A 350 -23.84 -3.87 5.19
CA ILE A 350 -22.59 -4.49 4.76
C ILE A 350 -21.55 -3.48 4.26
N GLN A 351 -21.98 -2.28 3.86
CA GLN A 351 -21.10 -1.14 3.57
C GLN A 351 -20.36 -0.66 4.82
N ASP A 352 -21.03 -0.71 5.98
CA ASP A 352 -20.50 -0.13 7.19
C ASP A 352 -19.39 -0.95 7.85
N GLU A 353 -19.41 -2.27 7.65
CA GLU A 353 -18.49 -3.20 8.34
C GLU A 353 -17.15 -3.31 7.62
N MET A 354 -17.09 -3.12 6.30
CA MET A 354 -15.87 -3.40 5.56
C MET A 354 -15.73 -2.56 4.30
N GLU A 355 -14.48 -2.37 3.87
CA GLU A 355 -14.14 -1.65 2.65
C GLU A 355 -13.21 -2.52 1.81
N PHE A 356 -13.51 -2.64 0.51
CA PHE A 356 -12.70 -3.44 -0.39
C PHE A 356 -11.55 -2.61 -0.96
N GLY A 357 -10.33 -3.02 -0.65
CA GLY A 357 -9.13 -2.52 -1.32
C GLY A 357 -8.33 -3.63 -1.97
N TYR A 358 -7.11 -3.29 -2.36
CA TYR A 358 -6.13 -4.24 -2.90
C TYR A 358 -4.71 -3.84 -2.53
N ILE A 359 -3.80 -4.82 -2.65
CA ILE A 359 -2.36 -4.60 -2.63
C ILE A 359 -1.75 -5.14 -3.92
N GLU A 360 -0.60 -4.58 -4.28
CA GLU A 360 0.05 -4.93 -5.55
C GLU A 360 1.57 -4.81 -5.46
N ALA A 361 2.24 -5.81 -6.01
CA ALA A 361 3.67 -5.85 -6.27
C ALA A 361 3.90 -6.27 -7.72
N PRO A 362 5.13 -6.15 -8.25
CA PRO A 362 5.43 -6.54 -9.62
C PRO A 362 5.15 -8.02 -9.96
N HIS A 363 5.20 -8.90 -8.96
CA HIS A 363 5.03 -10.35 -9.12
C HIS A 363 3.61 -10.83 -8.81
N LYS A 364 2.81 -10.07 -8.04
CA LYS A 364 1.51 -10.53 -7.51
C LYS A 364 0.62 -9.36 -7.10
N SER A 365 -0.70 -9.55 -7.22
CA SER A 365 -1.71 -8.61 -6.73
C SER A 365 -2.96 -9.38 -6.28
N PHE A 366 -3.51 -8.98 -5.13
CA PHE A 366 -4.75 -9.55 -4.61
C PHE A 366 -5.56 -8.51 -3.80
N PRO A 367 -6.90 -8.66 -3.74
CA PRO A 367 -7.76 -7.81 -2.92
C PRO A 367 -7.50 -7.99 -1.42
N VAL A 368 -7.69 -6.93 -0.64
CA VAL A 368 -7.58 -6.94 0.82
C VAL A 368 -8.78 -6.21 1.42
N VAL A 369 -9.55 -6.91 2.25
CA VAL A 369 -10.66 -6.31 2.98
C VAL A 369 -10.13 -5.53 4.18
N PHE A 370 -10.50 -4.26 4.28
CA PHE A 370 -10.32 -3.49 5.51
C PHE A 370 -11.57 -3.64 6.36
N ASP A 371 -11.43 -4.25 7.52
CA ASP A 371 -12.51 -4.52 8.48
C ASP A 371 -12.61 -3.38 9.51
N SER A 372 -13.79 -2.77 9.56
CA SER A 372 -14.09 -1.62 10.40
C SER A 372 -14.11 -1.99 11.88
N PRO A 373 -13.69 -1.10 12.80
CA PRO A 373 -13.87 -1.30 14.22
C PRO A 373 -15.35 -1.27 14.69
N ARG A 374 -16.31 -1.12 13.76
CA ARG A 374 -17.76 -1.11 14.01
C ARG A 374 -18.25 -2.29 14.84
N ASN A 375 -17.79 -3.50 14.55
CA ASN A 375 -17.96 -4.70 15.38
C ASN A 375 -19.41 -5.03 15.82
N ARG A 376 -20.39 -4.98 14.89
CA ARG A 376 -21.79 -5.37 15.20
C ARG A 376 -22.12 -6.80 14.71
N GLY A 377 -23.22 -6.97 13.97
CA GLY A 377 -23.70 -8.30 13.57
C GLY A 377 -22.78 -8.95 12.54
N LEU A 378 -22.15 -8.13 11.70
CA LEU A 378 -21.23 -8.55 10.64
C LEU A 378 -19.75 -8.69 11.07
N LYS A 379 -19.39 -8.47 12.34
CA LYS A 379 -17.99 -8.48 12.83
C LYS A 379 -17.15 -9.71 12.45
N ASP A 380 -17.82 -10.84 12.25
CA ASP A 380 -17.18 -12.11 11.92
C ASP A 380 -17.09 -12.33 10.39
N PHE A 381 -17.82 -11.56 9.60
CA PHE A 381 -17.99 -11.79 8.17
C PHE A 381 -16.70 -11.55 7.36
N PRO A 382 -15.99 -10.41 7.51
CA PRO A 382 -14.73 -10.20 6.78
C PRO A 382 -13.70 -11.30 7.10
N TYR A 383 -13.50 -11.62 8.37
CA TYR A 383 -12.50 -12.61 8.79
C TYR A 383 -12.87 -14.07 8.49
N LYS A 384 -14.16 -14.44 8.53
CA LYS A 384 -14.57 -15.85 8.33
C LYS A 384 -15.01 -16.19 6.91
N ARG A 385 -15.51 -15.21 6.16
CA ARG A 385 -16.11 -15.42 4.83
C ARG A 385 -15.33 -14.79 3.68
N ILE A 386 -14.68 -13.66 3.92
CA ILE A 386 -13.92 -12.96 2.89
C ILE A 386 -12.46 -13.42 2.86
N LEU A 387 -11.80 -13.48 4.02
CA LEU A 387 -10.43 -14.01 4.14
C LEU A 387 -10.32 -15.41 3.55
N GLY A 388 -9.40 -15.58 2.62
CA GLY A 388 -9.10 -16.83 1.94
C GLY A 388 -7.89 -16.70 1.02
N PRO A 389 -7.66 -17.69 0.15
CA PRO A 389 -6.58 -17.64 -0.83
C PRO A 389 -6.75 -16.43 -1.75
N ASP A 390 -5.69 -15.65 -1.96
CA ASP A 390 -5.70 -14.42 -2.75
C ASP A 390 -6.77 -13.41 -2.29
N PHE A 391 -7.11 -13.40 -1.00
CA PHE A 391 -7.99 -12.38 -0.41
C PHE A 391 -7.56 -12.04 1.01
N GLY A 392 -6.84 -10.93 1.13
CA GLY A 392 -6.27 -10.48 2.39
C GLY A 392 -7.25 -9.83 3.35
N TYR A 393 -6.84 -9.70 4.60
CA TYR A 393 -7.57 -9.07 5.69
C TYR A 393 -6.69 -8.10 6.46
N VAL A 394 -7.22 -6.91 6.76
CA VAL A 394 -6.60 -5.93 7.65
C VAL A 394 -7.67 -5.28 8.53
N THR A 395 -7.33 -4.95 9.77
CA THR A 395 -8.21 -4.18 10.67
C THR A 395 -7.40 -3.22 11.52
N ARG A 396 -8.08 -2.27 12.18
CA ARG A 396 -7.52 -1.40 13.21
C ARG A 396 -8.48 -1.32 14.39
N GLU A 397 -8.08 -1.91 15.51
CA GLU A 397 -8.88 -1.92 16.73
C GLU A 397 -8.79 -0.58 17.47
N ILE A 398 -9.90 -0.17 18.10
CA ILE A 398 -9.93 1.03 18.93
C ILE A 398 -9.68 0.63 20.40
N PRO A 399 -8.59 1.09 21.05
CA PRO A 399 -8.13 0.53 22.32
C PRO A 399 -8.94 0.93 23.57
N PHE A 400 -9.72 2.03 23.53
CA PHE A 400 -10.38 2.58 24.74
C PHE A 400 -11.81 3.04 24.52
N VAL A 401 -12.05 3.85 23.48
CA VAL A 401 -13.37 4.42 23.18
C VAL A 401 -14.05 3.52 22.16
N GLY A 402 -15.30 3.11 22.41
CA GLY A 402 -16.06 2.33 21.41
C GLY A 402 -16.19 3.09 20.08
N ALA A 403 -16.42 2.35 18.99
CA ALA A 403 -16.65 2.94 17.67
C ALA A 403 -17.88 3.88 17.68
N SER A 404 -17.74 5.03 17.04
CA SER A 404 -18.81 5.97 16.75
C SER A 404 -19.50 5.64 15.42
N GLY A 405 -20.59 6.35 15.10
CA GLY A 405 -21.22 6.23 13.78
C GLY A 405 -20.24 6.55 12.63
N LEU A 406 -19.29 7.47 12.83
CA LEU A 406 -18.32 7.88 11.82
C LEU A 406 -17.19 6.86 11.57
N ASP A 407 -17.13 5.79 12.37
CA ASP A 407 -16.18 4.67 12.19
C ASP A 407 -16.73 3.58 11.26
N SER A 408 -18.02 3.66 10.91
CA SER A 408 -18.62 2.80 9.89
C SER A 408 -18.15 3.22 8.50
N PHE A 409 -17.91 2.26 7.61
CA PHE A 409 -17.27 2.52 6.32
C PHE A 409 -18.19 3.04 5.21
N GLY A 410 -19.49 3.26 5.46
CA GLY A 410 -20.27 4.27 4.69
C GLY A 410 -19.67 5.68 4.80
N ASN A 411 -18.89 5.95 5.86
CA ASN A 411 -18.15 7.19 6.06
C ASN A 411 -16.73 7.19 5.47
N LEU A 412 -16.37 6.18 4.67
CA LEU A 412 -15.07 6.03 4.02
C LEU A 412 -15.29 5.76 2.53
N ASP A 413 -14.99 6.76 1.68
CA ASP A 413 -15.11 6.65 0.22
C ASP A 413 -13.79 7.09 -0.44
N VAL A 414 -13.70 7.00 -1.76
CA VAL A 414 -12.55 7.46 -2.54
C VAL A 414 -13.00 8.07 -3.86
N SER A 415 -12.43 9.21 -4.19
CA SER A 415 -12.67 9.87 -5.48
C SER A 415 -12.03 9.12 -6.66
N PRO A 416 -12.53 9.34 -7.88
CA PRO A 416 -11.83 8.93 -9.10
C PRO A 416 -10.44 9.60 -9.23
N PRO A 417 -9.59 9.14 -10.16
CA PRO A 417 -8.33 9.81 -10.46
C PRO A 417 -8.52 11.30 -10.81
N VAL A 418 -7.72 12.18 -10.21
CA VAL A 418 -7.83 13.63 -10.40
C VAL A 418 -6.46 14.30 -10.48
N THR A 419 -6.41 15.49 -11.08
CA THR A 419 -5.24 16.37 -11.07
C THR A 419 -5.64 17.70 -10.43
N VAL A 420 -4.87 18.14 -9.44
CA VAL A 420 -5.16 19.35 -8.64
C VAL A 420 -3.93 20.22 -8.64
N ASP A 421 -4.04 21.44 -9.17
CA ASP A 421 -2.95 22.42 -9.25
C ASP A 421 -1.62 21.84 -9.81
N GLY A 422 -1.74 20.97 -10.82
CA GLY A 422 -0.59 20.30 -11.46
C GLY A 422 -0.09 19.04 -10.74
N LYS A 423 -0.61 18.70 -9.55
CA LYS A 423 -0.32 17.43 -8.87
C LYS A 423 -1.34 16.36 -9.26
N GLU A 424 -0.86 15.25 -9.80
CA GLU A 424 -1.69 14.10 -10.17
C GLU A 424 -1.92 13.17 -8.98
N TYR A 425 -3.17 12.74 -8.82
CA TYR A 425 -3.62 11.69 -7.91
C TYR A 425 -4.21 10.55 -8.76
N PRO A 426 -3.37 9.72 -9.39
CA PRO A 426 -3.80 8.72 -10.38
C PRO A 426 -4.60 7.57 -9.77
N LEU A 427 -4.61 7.43 -8.45
CA LEU A 427 -5.41 6.48 -7.69
C LEU A 427 -6.60 7.15 -6.97
N GLY A 428 -6.84 8.43 -7.26
CA GLY A 428 -7.83 9.24 -6.56
C GLY A 428 -7.38 9.67 -5.16
N ARG A 429 -8.33 10.25 -4.42
CA ARG A 429 -8.15 10.70 -3.03
C ARG A 429 -9.25 10.16 -2.13
N ILE A 430 -8.86 9.57 -1.01
CA ILE A 430 -9.78 9.06 0.03
C ILE A 430 -10.57 10.23 0.63
N LEU A 431 -11.85 10.01 0.88
CA LEU A 431 -12.80 10.96 1.46
C LEU A 431 -13.36 10.35 2.74
N ILE A 432 -13.20 11.05 3.87
CA ILE A 432 -13.74 10.61 5.16
C ILE A 432 -14.54 11.73 5.81
N GLY A 433 -15.70 11.42 6.38
CA GLY A 433 -16.51 12.42 7.06
C GLY A 433 -16.04 12.69 8.49
N SER A 434 -16.19 13.95 8.90
CA SER A 434 -15.77 14.49 10.18
C SER A 434 -16.74 15.58 10.66
N SER A 435 -16.43 16.14 11.81
CA SER A 435 -17.08 17.34 12.33
C SER A 435 -16.40 18.62 11.82
N PHE A 436 -17.07 19.77 11.98
CA PHE A 436 -16.50 21.06 11.57
C PHE A 436 -15.11 21.27 12.21
N PRO A 437 -14.13 21.87 11.50
CA PRO A 437 -12.85 22.19 12.08
C PRO A 437 -13.02 23.02 13.37
N LYS A 438 -12.31 22.62 14.43
CA LYS A 438 -12.37 23.24 15.78
C LYS A 438 -13.69 23.01 16.55
N SER A 439 -14.61 22.20 16.05
CA SER A 439 -15.73 21.69 16.84
C SER A 439 -15.29 20.45 17.64
N GLY A 440 -15.96 20.19 18.77
CA GLY A 440 -15.78 18.96 19.56
C GLY A 440 -16.70 17.82 19.10
N GLY A 441 -17.11 17.81 17.83
CA GLY A 441 -18.07 16.86 17.28
C GLY A 441 -17.49 15.47 17.02
N ARG A 442 -18.26 14.59 16.39
CA ARG A 442 -17.81 13.22 16.09
C ARG A 442 -16.67 13.25 15.08
N ARG A 443 -15.80 12.25 15.13
CA ARG A 443 -14.72 12.03 14.15
C ARG A 443 -14.34 10.56 14.11
N MET A 444 -14.03 10.05 12.93
CA MET A 444 -13.46 8.72 12.75
C MET A 444 -12.23 8.51 13.65
N ALA A 445 -12.08 7.30 14.18
CA ALA A 445 -11.04 6.92 15.12
C ALA A 445 -9.66 7.27 14.59
N LYS A 446 -8.80 7.75 15.48
CA LYS A 446 -7.44 8.19 15.13
C LYS A 446 -6.65 7.06 14.47
N VAL A 447 -6.78 5.83 14.97
CA VAL A 447 -6.06 4.66 14.45
C VAL A 447 -6.43 4.36 13.00
N VAL A 448 -7.70 4.53 12.61
CA VAL A 448 -8.16 4.34 11.22
C VAL A 448 -7.64 5.48 10.34
N ARG A 449 -7.78 6.73 10.78
CA ARG A 449 -7.29 7.90 10.03
C ARG A 449 -5.78 7.88 9.81
N ASP A 450 -5.04 7.49 10.83
CA ASP A 450 -3.58 7.37 10.78
C ASP A 450 -3.16 6.29 9.79
N PHE A 451 -3.81 5.12 9.83
CA PHE A 451 -3.61 4.04 8.86
C PHE A 451 -3.85 4.53 7.42
N LEU A 452 -5.01 5.14 7.15
CA LEU A 452 -5.34 5.64 5.80
C LEU A 452 -4.33 6.70 5.31
N LYS A 453 -3.89 7.60 6.20
CA LYS A 453 -2.88 8.61 5.88
C LYS A 453 -1.51 7.99 5.60
N ALA A 454 -1.13 6.96 6.36
CA ALA A 454 0.17 6.31 6.23
C ALA A 454 0.36 5.56 4.90
N GLN A 455 -0.74 5.23 4.20
CA GLN A 455 -0.67 4.63 2.86
C GLN A 455 -0.12 5.60 1.80
N GLN A 456 -0.22 6.91 2.05
CA GLN A 456 0.26 8.03 1.22
C GLN A 456 -0.39 8.18 -0.17
N VAL A 457 -0.65 7.08 -0.87
CA VAL A 457 -0.98 7.03 -2.31
C VAL A 457 -2.38 7.53 -2.67
N GLN A 458 -3.29 7.66 -1.71
CA GLN A 458 -4.62 8.26 -1.91
C GLN A 458 -4.89 9.43 -0.94
N ALA A 459 -3.85 9.98 -0.30
CA ALA A 459 -3.83 11.24 0.47
C ALA A 459 -5.21 11.76 0.97
N PRO A 460 -5.74 11.21 2.09
CA PRO A 460 -7.12 11.44 2.53
C PRO A 460 -7.51 12.91 2.72
N VAL A 461 -8.78 13.21 2.46
CA VAL A 461 -9.45 14.52 2.66
C VAL A 461 -10.59 14.33 3.67
N GLU A 462 -10.66 15.21 4.66
CA GLU A 462 -11.78 15.23 5.61
C GLU A 462 -12.91 16.13 5.11
N LEU A 463 -14.11 15.58 5.07
CA LEU A 463 -15.36 16.25 4.75
C LEU A 463 -16.18 16.50 6.02
N TYR A 464 -17.23 17.31 5.91
CA TYR A 464 -18.16 17.58 7.01
C TYR A 464 -19.42 16.72 6.88
N SER A 465 -19.49 15.63 7.64
CA SER A 465 -20.64 14.72 7.69
C SER A 465 -21.38 14.78 9.03
N ASP A 466 -20.80 15.39 10.07
CA ASP A 466 -21.38 15.38 11.44
C ASP A 466 -22.71 16.15 11.56
N TRP A 467 -23.18 16.84 10.51
CA TRP A 467 -24.52 17.41 10.47
C TRP A 467 -25.62 16.34 10.25
N LEU A 468 -25.26 15.15 9.76
CA LEU A 468 -26.17 14.03 9.57
C LEU A 468 -26.28 13.17 10.84
N SER A 469 -27.44 12.57 11.04
CA SER A 469 -27.71 11.71 12.21
C SER A 469 -26.82 10.48 12.20
N VAL A 470 -26.71 9.81 11.04
CA VAL A 470 -25.79 8.68 10.85
C VAL A 470 -24.36 9.21 10.73
N GLY A 471 -24.15 10.18 9.85
CA GLY A 471 -22.92 10.97 9.81
C GLY A 471 -21.93 10.47 8.78
N HIS A 472 -22.42 9.93 7.66
CA HIS A 472 -21.62 9.33 6.60
C HIS A 472 -21.52 10.24 5.39
N VAL A 473 -20.50 10.00 4.55
CA VAL A 473 -20.28 10.80 3.34
C VAL A 473 -21.13 10.31 2.16
N ASP A 474 -21.42 9.01 2.13
CA ASP A 474 -22.28 8.38 1.11
C ASP A 474 -23.75 8.83 1.17
N GLU A 475 -24.17 9.46 2.27
CA GLU A 475 -25.49 10.09 2.43
C GLU A 475 -25.64 11.37 1.59
N PHE A 476 -24.55 12.02 1.15
CA PHE A 476 -24.67 13.27 0.40
C PHE A 476 -23.78 13.37 -0.83
N LEU A 477 -22.90 12.39 -1.08
CA LEU A 477 -22.06 12.35 -2.26
C LEU A 477 -21.92 10.95 -2.85
N SER A 478 -21.73 10.90 -4.17
CA SER A 478 -21.36 9.68 -4.89
C SER A 478 -20.65 10.05 -6.20
N PHE A 479 -19.98 9.11 -6.84
CA PHE A 479 -19.34 9.30 -8.13
C PHE A 479 -19.87 8.32 -9.17
N VAL A 480 -20.14 8.82 -10.38
CA VAL A 480 -20.56 8.01 -11.52
C VAL A 480 -19.59 8.16 -12.68
N PRO A 481 -19.27 7.07 -13.41
CA PRO A 481 -18.39 7.14 -14.56
C PRO A 481 -19.10 7.80 -15.75
N THR A 482 -18.35 8.52 -16.58
CA THR A 482 -18.83 9.12 -17.84
C THR A 482 -17.85 8.84 -18.97
N SER A 483 -18.31 9.01 -20.21
CA SER A 483 -17.49 8.78 -21.41
C SER A 483 -16.74 10.02 -21.91
N ASP A 484 -16.99 11.18 -21.31
CA ASP A 484 -16.32 12.43 -21.67
C ASP A 484 -14.92 12.53 -21.05
N GLN A 485 -14.18 13.59 -21.41
CA GLN A 485 -12.75 13.69 -21.08
C GLN A 485 -12.44 13.63 -19.57
N LYS A 486 -13.33 14.15 -18.71
CA LYS A 486 -13.16 14.05 -17.24
C LYS A 486 -13.32 12.61 -16.75
N GLY A 487 -14.15 11.82 -17.43
CA GLY A 487 -14.38 10.41 -17.12
C GLY A 487 -15.31 10.13 -15.94
N PHE A 488 -15.79 11.16 -15.25
CA PHE A 488 -16.76 11.02 -14.16
C PHE A 488 -17.60 12.29 -13.91
N ARG A 489 -18.63 12.15 -13.07
CA ARG A 489 -19.32 13.24 -12.38
C ARG A 489 -19.43 12.95 -10.88
N LEU A 490 -19.28 14.01 -10.08
CA LEU A 490 -19.64 14.04 -8.67
C LEU A 490 -21.15 14.30 -8.57
N LEU A 491 -21.87 13.44 -7.88
CA LEU A 491 -23.27 13.64 -7.52
C LEU A 491 -23.31 14.22 -6.11
N LEU A 492 -24.07 15.29 -5.90
CA LEU A 492 -24.34 15.85 -4.57
C LEU A 492 -25.82 15.91 -4.29
N ALA A 493 -26.21 15.56 -3.07
CA ALA A 493 -27.57 15.78 -2.59
C ALA A 493 -27.87 17.29 -2.62
N SER A 494 -29.06 17.69 -3.04
CA SER A 494 -29.38 19.11 -3.22
C SER A 494 -30.82 19.44 -2.81
N PRO A 495 -31.00 19.90 -1.56
CA PRO A 495 -32.28 20.43 -1.09
C PRO A 495 -32.78 21.62 -1.89
N SER A 496 -31.89 22.51 -2.31
CA SER A 496 -32.25 23.65 -3.15
C SER A 496 -32.79 23.21 -4.51
N ALA A 497 -32.18 22.21 -5.16
CA ALA A 497 -32.67 21.67 -6.42
C ALA A 497 -34.05 21.00 -6.27
N CYS A 498 -34.28 20.29 -5.15
CA CYS A 498 -35.57 19.66 -4.87
C CYS A 498 -36.68 20.69 -4.64
N LEU A 499 -36.44 21.69 -3.79
CA LEU A 499 -37.40 22.78 -3.54
C LEU A 499 -37.70 23.57 -4.82
N LYS A 500 -36.68 23.80 -5.66
CA LYS A 500 -36.86 24.44 -6.97
C LYS A 500 -37.75 23.60 -7.89
N LEU A 501 -37.50 22.30 -8.02
CA LEU A 501 -38.34 21.40 -8.81
C LEU A 501 -39.79 21.42 -8.33
N PHE A 502 -40.01 21.36 -7.02
CA PHE A 502 -41.35 21.41 -6.45
C PHE A 502 -42.03 22.76 -6.70
N GLN A 503 -41.30 23.87 -6.63
CA GLN A 503 -41.80 25.19 -6.98
C GLN A 503 -42.22 25.27 -8.46
N GLU A 504 -41.39 24.78 -9.37
CA GLU A 504 -41.71 24.69 -10.80
C GLU A 504 -42.98 23.84 -11.04
N LYS A 505 -43.09 22.67 -10.41
CA LYS A 505 -44.27 21.80 -10.53
C LYS A 505 -45.54 22.41 -9.94
N LYS A 506 -45.41 23.20 -8.88
CA LYS A 506 -46.53 23.99 -8.36
C LYS A 506 -47.00 25.04 -9.38
N GLU A 507 -46.07 25.76 -10.01
CA GLU A 507 -46.37 26.78 -11.02
C GLU A 507 -47.00 26.19 -12.29
N GLU A 508 -46.66 24.94 -12.63
CA GLU A 508 -47.30 24.16 -13.68
C GLU A 508 -48.73 23.66 -13.33
N GLY A 509 -49.21 23.92 -12.11
CA GLY A 509 -50.55 23.53 -11.65
C GLY A 509 -50.62 22.20 -10.90
N TYR A 510 -49.48 21.55 -10.63
CA TYR A 510 -49.41 20.25 -9.94
C TYR A 510 -49.17 20.37 -8.42
N GLY A 511 -49.49 21.51 -7.80
CA GLY A 511 -49.21 21.75 -6.38
C GLY A 511 -49.87 20.78 -5.39
N GLU A 512 -50.94 20.09 -5.80
CA GLU A 512 -51.62 19.07 -4.98
C GLU A 512 -51.05 17.66 -5.13
N ALA A 513 -50.14 17.43 -6.09
CA ALA A 513 -49.45 16.15 -6.19
C ALA A 513 -48.62 15.90 -4.92
N ALA A 514 -48.66 14.67 -4.40
CA ALA A 514 -48.18 14.37 -3.05
C ALA A 514 -46.98 13.41 -3.01
N GLN A 515 -46.04 13.70 -2.12
CA GLN A 515 -45.00 12.78 -1.68
C GLN A 515 -45.64 11.58 -0.98
N PHE A 516 -45.03 10.40 -1.16
CA PHE A 516 -45.49 9.12 -0.61
C PHE A 516 -46.85 8.65 -1.12
N ASP A 517 -47.31 9.19 -2.25
CA ASP A 517 -48.51 8.71 -2.92
C ASP A 517 -48.26 7.30 -3.49
N GLY A 518 -48.72 6.29 -2.74
CA GLY A 518 -48.46 4.87 -3.01
C GLY A 518 -47.92 4.09 -1.80
N LEU A 519 -47.53 4.76 -0.72
CA LEU A 519 -47.14 4.12 0.54
C LEU A 519 -48.28 4.16 1.56
N ASN A 520 -48.82 2.99 1.92
CA ASN A 520 -50.01 2.88 2.78
C ASN A 520 -49.75 3.25 4.26
N HIS A 521 -48.50 3.34 4.69
CA HIS A 521 -48.09 3.56 6.08
C HIS A 521 -47.51 4.96 6.32
N GLN A 522 -47.48 5.81 5.29
CA GLN A 522 -46.94 7.17 5.38
C GLN A 522 -48.03 8.22 5.14
N VAL A 523 -47.89 9.36 5.80
CA VAL A 523 -48.79 10.49 5.61
C VAL A 523 -48.44 11.17 4.30
N LYS A 524 -49.40 11.16 3.36
CA LYS A 524 -49.26 11.88 2.10
C LYS A 524 -49.08 13.37 2.36
N ARG A 525 -48.15 13.99 1.63
CA ARG A 525 -47.84 15.40 1.80
C ARG A 525 -47.73 16.09 0.45
N SER A 526 -48.59 17.07 0.18
CA SER A 526 -48.61 17.74 -1.13
C SER A 526 -47.40 18.66 -1.33
N ILE A 527 -47.07 18.95 -2.59
CA ILE A 527 -46.07 19.96 -2.95
C ILE A 527 -46.39 21.30 -2.25
N ASN A 528 -47.66 21.72 -2.27
CA ASN A 528 -48.11 22.94 -1.62
C ASN A 528 -47.83 22.94 -0.11
N GLU A 529 -48.12 21.84 0.59
CA GLU A 529 -47.86 21.70 2.02
C GLU A 529 -46.36 21.71 2.34
N MET A 530 -45.54 21.01 1.54
CA MET A 530 -44.08 20.97 1.70
C MET A 530 -43.45 22.35 1.49
N LEU A 531 -43.88 23.08 0.46
CA LEU A 531 -43.40 24.44 0.18
C LEU A 531 -43.90 25.46 1.20
N ALA A 532 -45.08 25.25 1.80
CA ALA A 532 -45.60 26.13 2.85
C ALA A 532 -44.89 25.91 4.20
N ASP A 533 -44.45 24.68 4.50
CA ASP A 533 -43.78 24.35 5.76
C ASP A 533 -42.46 25.13 5.94
N ARG A 534 -42.47 26.06 6.90
CA ARG A 534 -41.30 26.88 7.23
C ARG A 534 -40.20 26.07 7.92
N ARG A 535 -40.55 25.05 8.71
CA ARG A 535 -39.58 24.21 9.41
C ARG A 535 -38.85 23.31 8.41
N LEU A 536 -39.58 22.65 7.52
CA LEU A 536 -38.97 21.84 6.46
C LEU A 536 -38.03 22.68 5.59
N ARG A 537 -38.44 23.88 5.17
CA ARG A 537 -37.57 24.79 4.41
C ARG A 537 -36.34 25.24 5.19
N SER A 538 -36.48 25.61 6.47
CA SER A 538 -35.35 26.00 7.32
C SER A 538 -34.35 24.87 7.50
N ASN A 539 -34.85 23.65 7.74
CA ASN A 539 -34.04 22.44 7.85
C ASN A 539 -33.21 22.21 6.58
N ASN A 540 -33.86 22.32 5.42
CA ASN A 540 -33.24 22.08 4.12
C ASN A 540 -32.28 23.19 3.69
N LEU A 541 -32.55 24.45 4.07
CA LEU A 541 -31.60 25.53 3.89
C LEU A 541 -30.33 25.32 4.73
N HIS A 542 -30.46 24.78 5.94
CA HIS A 542 -29.30 24.39 6.74
C HIS A 542 -28.53 23.23 6.11
N ALA A 543 -29.21 22.14 5.74
CA ALA A 543 -28.59 21.00 5.05
C ALA A 543 -27.86 21.42 3.77
N GLN A 544 -28.49 22.27 2.94
CA GLN A 544 -27.84 22.82 1.74
C GLN A 544 -26.55 23.58 2.08
N LYS A 545 -26.53 24.41 3.14
CA LYS A 545 -25.28 25.09 3.56
C LYS A 545 -24.18 24.13 3.97
N CYS A 546 -24.53 23.03 4.63
CA CYS A 546 -23.57 21.98 5.00
C CYS A 546 -23.01 21.30 3.74
N ILE A 547 -23.86 21.02 2.76
CA ILE A 547 -23.45 20.41 1.48
C ILE A 547 -22.63 21.40 0.66
N ASP A 548 -23.00 22.68 0.61
CA ASP A 548 -22.24 23.73 -0.09
C ASP A 548 -20.84 23.89 0.49
N TRP A 549 -20.69 23.79 1.82
CA TRP A 549 -19.37 23.76 2.45
C TRP A 549 -18.52 22.59 1.93
N ASN A 550 -19.11 21.39 1.86
CA ASN A 550 -18.45 20.21 1.29
C ASN A 550 -18.16 20.36 -0.20
N ARG A 551 -19.07 20.97 -0.98
CA ARG A 551 -18.90 21.26 -2.41
C ARG A 551 -17.63 22.06 -2.63
N GLU A 552 -17.40 23.11 -1.84
CA GLU A 552 -16.20 23.94 -1.95
C GLU A 552 -14.92 23.21 -1.51
N VAL A 553 -15.00 22.34 -0.49
CA VAL A 553 -13.87 21.47 -0.14
C VAL A 553 -13.55 20.49 -1.27
N LEU A 554 -14.55 19.79 -1.81
CA LEU A 554 -14.38 18.83 -2.90
C LEU A 554 -13.85 19.51 -4.16
N LYS A 555 -14.36 20.69 -4.53
CA LYS A 555 -13.83 21.47 -5.65
C LYS A 555 -12.36 21.81 -5.50
N ARG A 556 -11.98 22.31 -4.31
CA ARG A 556 -10.58 22.65 -4.01
C ARG A 556 -9.68 21.41 -4.00
N GLU A 557 -10.07 20.38 -3.27
CA GLU A 557 -9.21 19.22 -2.98
C GLU A 557 -9.15 18.20 -4.12
N LEU A 558 -10.11 18.22 -5.05
CA LEU A 558 -10.20 17.32 -6.19
C LEU A 558 -10.10 18.04 -7.55
N GLY A 559 -9.86 19.36 -7.56
CA GLY A 559 -9.74 20.14 -8.78
C GLY A 559 -11.00 20.07 -9.65
N LEU A 560 -12.18 20.22 -9.02
CA LEU A 560 -13.47 20.15 -9.69
C LEU A 560 -13.99 21.55 -10.01
N THR A 561 -14.73 21.62 -11.12
CA THR A 561 -15.53 22.77 -11.54
C THR A 561 -17.00 22.43 -11.41
N GLU A 562 -17.89 23.42 -11.54
CA GLU A 562 -19.34 23.20 -11.55
C GLU A 562 -19.80 22.24 -12.66
N ARG A 563 -19.03 22.10 -13.75
CA ARG A 563 -19.36 21.16 -14.84
C ARG A 563 -19.18 19.70 -14.46
N ASP A 564 -18.37 19.45 -13.42
CA ASP A 564 -18.05 18.12 -12.93
C ASP A 564 -19.07 17.65 -11.87
N ILE A 565 -20.00 18.53 -11.46
CA ILE A 565 -20.95 18.30 -10.36
C ILE A 565 -22.38 18.25 -10.90
N VAL A 566 -23.14 17.28 -10.43
CA VAL A 566 -24.57 17.14 -10.71
C VAL A 566 -25.35 17.13 -9.40
N ASP A 567 -26.24 18.11 -9.25
CA ASP A 567 -27.11 18.25 -8.09
C ASP A 567 -28.34 17.32 -8.21
N ILE A 568 -28.42 16.33 -7.32
CA ILE A 568 -29.53 15.37 -7.23
C ILE A 568 -30.56 15.90 -6.23
N PRO A 569 -31.84 16.05 -6.62
CA PRO A 569 -32.85 16.64 -5.74
C PRO A 569 -33.13 15.74 -4.55
N GLN A 570 -32.77 16.20 -3.34
CA GLN A 570 -32.89 15.44 -2.10
C GLN A 570 -33.40 16.34 -0.96
N LEU A 571 -34.32 15.87 -0.11
CA LEU A 571 -34.76 16.62 1.08
C LEU A 571 -34.34 15.91 2.37
N PHE A 572 -34.15 16.71 3.40
CA PHE A 572 -33.84 16.27 4.76
C PHE A 572 -34.84 16.81 5.77
N SER A 573 -34.93 16.14 6.91
CA SER A 573 -35.62 16.59 8.10
C SER A 573 -34.67 16.59 9.31
N LEU A 574 -34.78 17.58 10.19
CA LEU A 574 -33.94 17.66 11.40
C LEU A 574 -34.68 17.08 12.62
N THR A 575 -34.00 16.17 13.30
CA THR A 575 -34.35 15.67 14.64
C THR A 575 -33.31 16.20 15.63
N GLY A 576 -33.65 17.20 16.45
CA GLY A 576 -32.65 17.94 17.21
C GLY A 576 -31.74 18.75 16.29
N SER A 577 -30.42 18.58 16.43
CA SER A 577 -29.40 19.25 15.60
C SER A 577 -28.96 18.45 14.37
N TYR A 578 -29.42 17.21 14.20
CA TYR A 578 -28.96 16.31 13.15
C TYR A 578 -30.02 16.08 12.07
N ALA A 579 -29.57 16.01 10.81
CA ALA A 579 -30.40 15.75 9.65
C ALA A 579 -30.58 14.24 9.38
N LYS A 580 -31.75 13.87 8.86
CA LYS A 580 -32.09 12.56 8.31
C LYS A 580 -32.75 12.77 6.95
N ALA A 581 -32.62 11.82 6.03
CA ALA A 581 -33.32 11.89 4.75
C ALA A 581 -34.84 12.02 4.97
N PHE A 582 -35.50 12.91 4.24
CA PHE A 582 -36.96 13.10 4.31
C PHE A 582 -37.70 12.05 3.47
N PHE A 583 -37.11 11.67 2.34
CA PHE A 583 -37.48 10.53 1.50
C PHE A 583 -36.20 9.77 1.12
N PRO A 584 -36.27 8.52 0.60
CA PRO A 584 -35.08 7.70 0.30
C PRO A 584 -33.98 8.47 -0.44
N ASP A 585 -32.77 8.47 0.13
CA ASP A 585 -31.68 9.30 -0.36
C ASP A 585 -31.11 8.82 -1.69
N MET A 586 -31.49 9.48 -2.77
CA MET A 586 -31.13 9.04 -4.12
C MET A 586 -29.62 9.09 -4.40
N VAL A 587 -28.81 9.82 -3.64
CA VAL A 587 -27.35 9.85 -3.84
C VAL A 587 -26.67 8.60 -3.26
N ASN A 588 -27.28 7.98 -2.25
CA ASN A 588 -26.84 6.74 -1.62
C ASN A 588 -27.20 5.51 -2.49
N MET A 589 -26.69 5.52 -3.72
CA MET A 589 -26.97 4.55 -4.78
C MET A 589 -25.82 3.57 -5.00
N VAL A 590 -26.11 2.36 -5.48
CA VAL A 590 -25.08 1.42 -5.93
C VAL A 590 -24.72 1.67 -7.40
N VAL A 591 -23.43 1.88 -7.68
CA VAL A 591 -22.90 2.20 -9.02
C VAL A 591 -22.20 0.98 -9.62
N LEU A 592 -22.82 0.35 -10.64
CA LEU A 592 -22.27 -0.80 -11.36
C LEU A 592 -21.94 -0.42 -12.81
N GLY A 593 -20.84 0.31 -12.98
CA GLY A 593 -20.47 0.90 -14.27
C GLY A 593 -21.53 1.91 -14.70
N LYS A 594 -22.19 1.65 -15.84
CA LYS A 594 -23.27 2.52 -16.35
C LYS A 594 -24.65 2.24 -15.75
N TYR A 595 -24.83 1.18 -14.96
CA TYR A 595 -26.11 0.85 -14.34
C TYR A 595 -26.13 1.34 -12.90
N LEU A 596 -27.15 2.15 -12.57
CA LEU A 596 -27.29 2.77 -11.26
C LEU A 596 -28.49 2.15 -10.54
N GLY A 597 -28.28 1.52 -9.39
CA GLY A 597 -29.34 1.10 -8.48
C GLY A 597 -29.64 2.22 -7.49
N ILE A 598 -30.66 3.02 -7.80
CA ILE A 598 -31.00 4.25 -7.08
C ILE A 598 -32.16 3.98 -6.11
N PRO A 599 -32.10 4.42 -4.84
CA PRO A 599 -33.23 4.36 -3.91
C PRO A 599 -34.47 5.01 -4.52
N LYS A 600 -35.62 4.34 -4.44
CA LYS A 600 -36.86 4.87 -5.03
C LYS A 600 -37.43 5.98 -4.14
N PRO A 601 -37.56 7.23 -4.62
CA PRO A 601 -37.88 8.35 -3.74
C PRO A 601 -39.37 8.48 -3.38
N PHE A 602 -40.28 7.77 -4.05
CA PHE A 602 -41.74 7.89 -3.87
C PHE A 602 -42.26 9.35 -3.93
N GLY A 603 -41.76 10.11 -4.89
CA GLY A 603 -42.12 11.52 -5.09
C GLY A 603 -43.51 11.75 -5.68
N PRO A 604 -43.92 13.03 -5.81
CA PRO A 604 -45.19 13.41 -6.43
C PRO A 604 -45.39 12.81 -7.82
N ILE A 605 -46.53 12.15 -8.01
CA ILE A 605 -46.91 11.54 -9.28
C ILE A 605 -47.58 12.59 -10.17
N ILE A 606 -46.94 12.88 -11.31
CA ILE A 606 -47.42 13.84 -12.31
C ILE A 606 -47.48 13.10 -13.65
N ASN A 607 -48.67 13.07 -14.27
CA ASN A 607 -48.91 12.36 -15.54
C ASN A 607 -48.45 10.89 -15.51
N GLY A 608 -48.71 10.20 -14.38
CA GLY A 608 -48.41 8.79 -14.19
C GLY A 608 -46.96 8.46 -13.83
N ARG A 609 -46.08 9.46 -13.65
CA ARG A 609 -44.67 9.26 -13.31
C ARG A 609 -44.22 10.10 -12.11
N CYS A 610 -43.27 9.57 -11.35
CA CYS A 610 -42.65 10.30 -10.24
C CYS A 610 -41.75 11.42 -10.79
N CYS A 611 -42.03 12.67 -10.40
CA CYS A 611 -41.29 13.82 -10.94
C CYS A 611 -39.82 13.85 -10.49
N LEU A 612 -39.50 13.29 -9.32
CA LEU A 612 -38.11 13.15 -8.84
C LEU A 612 -37.33 12.13 -9.68
N GLU A 613 -37.94 10.97 -9.95
CA GLU A 613 -37.33 9.93 -10.80
C GLU A 613 -37.03 10.48 -12.20
N GLU A 614 -38.00 11.15 -12.82
CA GLU A 614 -37.84 11.79 -14.14
C GLU A 614 -36.77 12.88 -14.13
N LYS A 615 -36.70 13.68 -13.04
CA LYS A 615 -35.65 14.69 -12.92
C LYS A 615 -34.27 14.04 -12.88
N VAL A 616 -34.08 12.99 -12.08
CA VAL A 616 -32.80 12.26 -12.00
C VAL A 616 -32.45 11.62 -13.35
N ARG A 617 -33.42 11.00 -14.04
CA ARG A 617 -33.21 10.49 -15.41
C ARG A 617 -32.71 11.59 -16.35
N SER A 618 -33.36 12.75 -16.35
CA SER A 618 -32.98 13.87 -17.21
C SER A 618 -31.56 14.41 -16.95
N LEU A 619 -31.03 14.21 -15.73
CA LEU A 619 -29.69 14.63 -15.34
C LEU A 619 -28.63 13.58 -15.71
N LEU A 620 -28.94 12.29 -15.55
CA LEU A 620 -27.95 11.21 -15.62
C LEU A 620 -27.98 10.40 -16.92
N GLU A 621 -29.15 10.16 -17.51
CA GLU A 621 -29.26 9.39 -18.75
C GLU A 621 -28.53 10.03 -19.95
N PRO A 622 -28.48 11.38 -20.10
CA PRO A 622 -27.65 12.02 -21.13
C PRO A 622 -26.15 11.73 -21.00
N LEU A 623 -25.67 11.29 -19.82
CA LEU A 623 -24.29 10.87 -19.59
C LEU A 623 -24.04 9.41 -19.98
N GLY A 624 -25.05 8.71 -20.50
CA GLY A 624 -25.00 7.28 -20.85
C GLY A 624 -25.28 6.34 -19.68
N LEU A 625 -25.81 6.87 -18.58
CA LEU A 625 -26.15 6.11 -17.38
C LEU A 625 -27.58 5.58 -17.45
N HIS A 626 -27.83 4.41 -16.86
CA HIS A 626 -29.13 3.78 -16.80
C HIS A 626 -29.65 3.79 -15.36
N CYS A 627 -30.61 4.68 -15.08
CA CYS A 627 -31.21 4.82 -13.76
C CYS A 627 -32.24 3.71 -13.50
N ILE A 628 -32.02 2.89 -12.46
CA ILE A 628 -32.93 1.82 -12.04
C ILE A 628 -33.34 2.13 -10.60
N PHE A 629 -34.60 2.54 -10.41
CA PHE A 629 -35.13 2.88 -9.09
C PHE A 629 -35.63 1.62 -8.39
N ILE A 630 -35.10 1.36 -7.20
CA ILE A 630 -35.33 0.12 -6.44
C ILE A 630 -35.94 0.50 -5.09
N ASP A 631 -36.97 -0.24 -4.70
CA ASP A 631 -37.69 -0.01 -3.46
C ASP A 631 -36.94 -0.64 -2.29
N ASP A 632 -36.42 0.22 -1.42
CA ASP A 632 -35.71 -0.10 -0.19
C ASP A 632 -36.41 0.47 1.06
N TYR A 633 -37.62 1.01 0.90
CA TYR A 633 -38.25 1.90 1.89
C TYR A 633 -38.38 1.26 3.28
N LEU A 634 -39.06 0.11 3.35
CA LEU A 634 -39.34 -0.56 4.62
C LEU A 634 -38.13 -1.29 5.19
N SER A 635 -37.27 -1.86 4.34
CA SER A 635 -36.16 -2.70 4.79
C SER A 635 -34.87 -1.92 5.08
N TYR A 636 -34.73 -0.70 4.55
CA TYR A 636 -33.54 0.14 4.71
C TYR A 636 -33.89 1.58 5.13
N HIS A 637 -34.68 2.32 4.34
CA HIS A 637 -34.89 3.77 4.57
C HIS A 637 -35.45 4.10 5.97
N GLU A 638 -36.46 3.35 6.43
CA GLU A 638 -37.03 3.49 7.80
C GLU A 638 -35.99 3.31 8.92
N LEU A 639 -34.85 2.68 8.60
CA LEU A 639 -33.74 2.41 9.50
C LEU A 639 -32.55 3.36 9.28
N LEU A 640 -32.78 4.47 8.56
CA LEU A 640 -31.83 5.56 8.30
C LEU A 640 -30.65 5.19 7.40
N GLY A 641 -30.86 4.32 6.41
CA GLY A 641 -29.87 4.06 5.36
C GLY A 641 -30.54 3.59 4.09
N GLU A 642 -29.83 3.61 2.97
CA GLU A 642 -30.39 3.27 1.65
C GLU A 642 -29.61 2.13 0.97
N ILE A 643 -29.79 1.96 -0.34
CA ILE A 643 -29.17 0.92 -1.16
C ILE A 643 -27.64 0.84 -0.99
N HIS A 644 -26.91 1.97 -1.07
CA HIS A 644 -25.45 1.93 -0.93
C HIS A 644 -25.04 1.44 0.46
N CYS A 645 -25.63 1.98 1.54
CA CYS A 645 -25.37 1.47 2.90
C CYS A 645 -25.68 -0.03 3.06
N GLY A 646 -26.70 -0.52 2.36
CA GLY A 646 -27.15 -1.91 2.39
C GLY A 646 -26.38 -2.89 1.48
N THR A 647 -25.45 -2.39 0.66
CA THR A 647 -24.67 -3.18 -0.30
C THR A 647 -23.18 -2.85 -0.20
N ASN A 648 -22.31 -3.63 -0.83
CA ASN A 648 -20.88 -3.30 -0.92
C ASN A 648 -20.31 -3.89 -2.22
N VAL A 649 -19.42 -3.19 -2.91
CA VAL A 649 -18.96 -3.57 -4.25
C VAL A 649 -17.45 -3.76 -4.29
N ARG A 650 -17.00 -4.98 -4.57
CA ARG A 650 -15.60 -5.22 -4.92
C ARG A 650 -15.39 -4.88 -6.39
N ARG A 651 -14.37 -4.07 -6.67
CA ARG A 651 -14.09 -3.55 -8.02
C ARG A 651 -12.71 -3.99 -8.50
N LYS A 652 -12.50 -3.83 -9.80
CA LYS A 652 -11.20 -4.08 -10.42
C LYS A 652 -10.16 -3.07 -9.89
N PRO A 653 -8.93 -3.49 -9.55
CA PRO A 653 -7.83 -2.59 -9.23
C PRO A 653 -7.52 -1.58 -10.33
N PHE A 654 -6.86 -0.48 -9.99
CA PHE A 654 -6.40 0.49 -10.98
C PHE A 654 -5.37 -0.15 -11.94
N PRO A 655 -5.39 0.19 -13.24
CA PRO A 655 -4.31 -0.22 -14.14
C PRO A 655 -2.99 0.51 -13.83
N PHE A 656 -3.06 1.72 -13.26
CA PHE A 656 -1.90 2.49 -12.85
C PHE A 656 -1.22 1.83 -11.63
N LYS A 657 0.11 1.71 -11.70
CA LYS A 657 0.90 1.08 -10.62
C LYS A 657 1.30 2.11 -9.58
N TRP A 658 0.95 1.87 -8.32
CA TRP A 658 1.11 2.85 -7.24
C TRP A 658 2.57 3.32 -7.05
N TRP A 659 3.56 2.47 -7.30
CA TRP A 659 4.97 2.84 -7.19
C TRP A 659 5.45 3.80 -8.28
N HIS A 660 4.67 4.03 -9.35
CA HIS A 660 4.92 5.06 -10.36
C HIS A 660 4.38 6.44 -9.99
N MET A 661 3.67 6.58 -8.86
CA MET A 661 3.28 7.89 -8.35
C MET A 661 4.51 8.73 -8.03
N VAL A 662 4.40 10.05 -8.19
CA VAL A 662 5.39 11.02 -7.71
C VAL A 662 4.76 11.74 -6.51
N LEU A 663 5.22 11.41 -5.29
CA LEU A 663 4.65 11.91 -4.05
C LEU A 663 5.15 13.30 -3.65
#